data_AF-A0A938UA60-F1
#
_entry.id   AF-A0A938UA60-F1
#
_cell.length_a   1.000
_cell.length_b   1.000
_cell.length_c   1.000
_cell.angle_alpha   90.00
_cell.angle_beta   90.00
_cell.angle_gamma   90.00
#
_symmetry.space_group_name_H-M   'P 1'
#
loop_
_entity.id
_entity.type
_entity.pdbx_description
1 polymer ?
#
loop_
_entity_poly.entity_id
_entity_poly.type
_entity_poly.pdbx_seq_one_letter_code
_entity_poly.pdbx_strand_id
1 'polypeptide(L)'
;MRSTAASSIALLVAVAVAIVVVGCPTSPESPAPPRFGEVEGIAACDTDTVEAHADARCFTFRGVAGVSMGGGTAGRIGFRHPELWDVVGIMGTPFADNEFFYRMLQENQMGGFCPLSQLEAAMTDGKTLNEVDDPQVFCGVHDVYPLAGDDQVDAGKFPAVEGSRCAWFRSDFNHWYRGPDAGRGGSFDRNGLFDVVHDLIAAFGNPFYENEFSDYFPPGVPDTWHIIQNVGDDRDTRRALCEAPTVLQGVFNREYNPEGTYPVITFCDGNERGGEDDDSGNYSPDQRGNPIPVEFLLAVDLNRNGLRDYGEPIIVNNQERFGDCGADGKCHGEAGDTEVDDWDPLTNPDGEEGNGRLDASEDFDDDGLDGVPATGDFGEDNGTFDRAPALQRLLDDSPGSLMATMPDAQSARLDVWMDAGIRDFLNTAQTSNALYAQLKRRIPSTTAYSGFADLPLDQKYTESTSQYFYYQSDYSRDAMGQVAYLRYGDAAVCPDSDVNLGDGNHVGAGDVVSRIFTLFSFLSARMPAQGRDESFGGSLTELAPSGTLTDFANMSSYDSTVLGRPVDFGFLLPPDYFLPEAQDRRYPVLYFFHGQGMKAQDLVALGLALLGPMKESARSDRLQSGKTDLQRAIIIWVDGNCEGDACYTGNFYADFRGLARDDRRFESAFYELLRHVESTYRTRGPELIPLDQIED
;
A
#
# COMPACT_ATOMS: atom_id res chain seq x y z
N MET A 1 46.16 51.71 72.83
CA MET A 1 46.60 50.58 71.96
C MET A 1 45.80 49.34 72.34
N ARG A 2 45.64 48.38 71.40
CA ARG A 2 45.55 46.88 71.52
C ARG A 2 45.36 46.25 72.94
N SER A 3 44.65 45.14 73.16
CA SER A 3 43.84 44.20 72.31
C SER A 3 43.04 43.19 73.19
N THR A 4 42.16 42.35 72.59
CA THR A 4 41.77 40.91 72.89
C THR A 4 42.22 40.23 74.20
N ALA A 5 41.58 39.21 74.83
CA ALA A 5 40.35 38.38 74.65
C ALA A 5 40.33 37.31 75.81
N ALA A 6 39.35 36.44 76.10
CA ALA A 6 37.88 36.29 75.91
C ALA A 6 37.37 35.07 76.74
N SER A 7 36.11 34.63 76.55
CA SER A 7 35.48 33.35 77.01
C SER A 7 35.06 33.18 78.49
N SER A 8 33.85 32.64 78.70
CA SER A 8 33.39 31.96 79.93
C SER A 8 32.10 31.16 79.66
N ILE A 9 31.84 30.10 80.45
CA ILE A 9 30.69 29.19 80.33
C ILE A 9 29.81 29.31 81.58
N ALA A 10 28.48 29.22 81.42
CA ALA A 10 27.55 28.88 82.49
C ALA A 10 26.38 28.05 81.93
N LEU A 11 25.93 27.04 82.68
CA LEU A 11 24.84 26.13 82.32
C LEU A 11 23.73 26.22 83.38
N LEU A 12 22.47 26.28 82.95
CA LEU A 12 21.31 26.17 83.84
C LEU A 12 20.14 25.53 83.09
N VAL A 13 19.46 24.57 83.71
CA VAL A 13 18.39 23.78 83.11
C VAL A 13 17.02 24.28 83.60
N ALA A 14 16.08 24.45 82.68
CA ALA A 14 14.66 24.68 82.96
C ALA A 14 13.79 23.88 81.97
N VAL A 15 12.58 23.54 82.39
CA VAL A 15 11.66 22.65 81.64
C VAL A 15 10.97 23.40 80.48
N ALA A 16 10.83 22.72 79.34
CA ALA A 16 10.05 23.19 78.20
C ALA A 16 8.81 22.30 77.97
N VAL A 17 7.71 22.91 77.54
CA VAL A 17 6.43 22.21 77.25
C VAL A 17 6.45 21.66 75.83
N ALA A 18 6.02 20.41 75.65
CA ALA A 18 5.85 19.81 74.32
C ALA A 18 4.59 20.35 73.65
N ILE A 19 4.75 21.12 72.57
CA ILE A 19 3.67 21.46 71.65
C ILE A 19 3.58 20.35 70.60
N VAL A 20 2.44 19.68 70.51
CA VAL A 20 2.16 18.73 69.43
C VAL A 20 1.85 19.53 68.17
N VAL A 21 2.83 19.62 67.27
CA VAL A 21 2.60 20.11 65.91
C VAL A 21 1.86 19.01 65.15
N VAL A 22 0.58 19.22 64.88
CA VAL A 22 -0.16 18.40 63.90
C VAL A 22 0.44 18.72 62.54
N GLY A 23 1.08 17.73 61.92
CA GLY A 23 1.58 17.88 60.55
C GLY A 23 0.42 18.13 59.58
N CYS A 24 0.59 19.09 58.67
CA CYS A 24 -0.31 19.19 57.52
C CYS A 24 -0.28 17.86 56.76
N PRO A 25 -1.41 17.41 56.19
CA PRO A 25 -1.35 16.35 55.18
C PRO A 25 -0.41 16.81 54.06
N THR A 26 0.49 15.95 53.63
CA THR A 26 1.21 16.15 52.37
C THR A 26 0.17 16.28 51.26
N SER A 27 0.31 17.29 50.41
CA SER A 27 -0.41 17.30 49.13
C SER A 27 -0.18 15.95 48.43
N PRO A 28 -1.16 15.40 47.70
CA PRO A 28 -0.88 14.28 46.82
C PRO A 28 0.29 14.68 45.91
N GLU A 29 1.30 13.81 45.87
CA GLU A 29 2.43 13.97 44.97
C GLU A 29 1.86 13.97 43.54
N SER A 30 2.12 15.03 42.78
CA SER A 30 1.62 15.11 41.40
C SER A 30 2.05 13.84 40.65
N PRO A 31 1.16 13.19 39.87
CA PRO A 31 1.55 12.04 39.08
C PRO A 31 2.83 12.34 38.30
N ALA A 32 3.76 11.39 38.29
CA ALA A 32 4.92 11.49 37.42
C ALA A 32 4.43 11.66 35.97
N PRO A 33 5.05 12.53 35.16
CA PRO A 33 4.62 12.71 33.78
C PRO A 33 4.64 11.36 33.06
N PRO A 34 3.63 11.07 32.21
CA PRO A 34 3.56 9.80 31.52
C PRO A 34 4.81 9.57 30.68
N ARG A 35 5.32 8.34 30.74
CA ARG A 35 6.49 7.92 29.98
C ARG A 35 5.99 7.18 28.74
N PHE A 36 6.18 7.81 27.59
CA PHE A 36 5.95 7.22 26.28
C PHE A 36 7.10 6.29 25.86
N GLY A 37 6.82 5.43 24.89
CA GLY A 37 7.79 4.56 24.23
C GLY A 37 8.67 5.28 23.21
N GLU A 38 9.53 4.52 22.55
CA GLU A 38 10.38 4.99 21.46
C GLU A 38 10.55 3.88 20.41
N VAL A 39 10.31 4.19 19.15
CA VAL A 39 10.47 3.27 17.99
C VAL A 39 11.22 4.02 16.90
N GLU A 40 12.25 3.42 16.32
CA GLU A 40 13.18 4.07 15.36
C GLU A 40 13.74 5.44 15.79
N GLY A 41 13.86 5.65 17.11
CA GLY A 41 14.31 6.92 17.70
C GLY A 41 13.25 8.03 17.73
N ILE A 42 11.97 7.67 17.62
CA ILE A 42 10.80 8.56 17.56
C ILE A 42 9.86 8.20 18.72
N ALA A 43 9.34 9.21 19.44
CA ALA A 43 8.48 8.98 20.60
C ALA A 43 7.13 8.34 20.21
N ALA A 44 6.71 7.30 20.90
CA ALA A 44 5.62 6.40 20.49
C ALA A 44 4.55 6.17 21.58
N CYS A 45 3.30 5.98 21.16
CA CYS A 45 2.21 5.48 22.00
C CYS A 45 2.30 3.95 22.11
N ASP A 46 3.35 3.44 22.76
CA ASP A 46 3.56 1.99 22.92
C ASP A 46 2.45 1.29 23.73
N THR A 47 2.36 -0.03 23.60
CA THR A 47 1.26 -0.82 24.18
C THR A 47 1.24 -0.73 25.71
N ASP A 48 2.40 -0.79 26.37
CA ASP A 48 2.55 -0.57 27.81
C ASP A 48 1.98 0.79 28.24
N THR A 49 2.24 1.87 27.48
CA THR A 49 1.70 3.21 27.75
C THR A 49 0.19 3.26 27.59
N VAL A 50 -0.36 2.64 26.55
CA VAL A 50 -1.80 2.67 26.26
C VAL A 50 -2.58 1.84 27.29
N GLU A 51 -2.13 0.61 27.59
CA GLU A 51 -2.80 -0.27 28.56
C GLU A 51 -2.75 0.28 30.00
N ALA A 52 -1.69 1.01 30.36
CA ALA A 52 -1.55 1.63 31.68
C ALA A 52 -2.53 2.81 31.94
N HIS A 53 -3.17 3.36 30.90
CA HIS A 53 -3.96 4.60 30.98
C HIS A 53 -5.33 4.47 30.28
N ALA A 54 -6.08 3.40 30.59
CA ALA A 54 -7.38 3.11 29.96
C ALA A 54 -8.49 4.16 30.19
N ASP A 55 -8.26 5.21 30.99
CA ASP A 55 -9.11 6.40 31.14
C ASP A 55 -8.72 7.57 30.21
N ALA A 56 -7.70 7.39 29.36
CA ALA A 56 -7.23 8.35 28.35
C ALA A 56 -6.98 7.68 26.99
N ARG A 57 -7.03 8.46 25.91
CA ARG A 57 -6.47 8.07 24.61
C ARG A 57 -5.07 8.65 24.49
N CYS A 58 -4.11 7.80 24.14
CA CYS A 58 -2.80 8.27 23.66
C CYS A 58 -2.96 8.79 22.22
N PHE A 59 -2.44 9.98 21.97
CA PHE A 59 -2.36 10.58 20.63
C PHE A 59 -0.88 10.81 20.30
N THR A 60 -0.42 10.33 19.15
CA THR A 60 0.93 10.63 18.63
C THR A 60 0.97 11.96 17.87
N PHE A 61 -0.21 12.44 17.43
CA PHE A 61 -0.41 13.53 16.48
C PHE A 61 0.28 13.31 15.13
N ARG A 62 0.47 12.06 14.72
CA ARG A 62 0.98 11.69 13.41
C ARG A 62 -0.06 10.91 12.61
N GLY A 63 -0.24 11.29 11.35
CA GLY A 63 -0.96 10.50 10.35
C GLY A 63 -0.02 10.04 9.25
N VAL A 64 -0.24 8.84 8.72
CA VAL A 64 0.48 8.31 7.56
C VAL A 64 -0.53 7.93 6.47
N ALA A 65 -0.30 8.37 5.24
CA ALA A 65 -1.21 8.11 4.13
C ALA A 65 -0.47 8.03 2.79
N GLY A 66 -1.15 7.58 1.75
CA GLY A 66 -0.64 7.67 0.39
C GLY A 66 -1.58 7.08 -0.64
N VAL A 67 -1.18 7.18 -1.92
CA VAL A 67 -1.95 6.68 -3.06
C VAL A 67 -1.15 5.67 -3.90
N SER A 68 -1.79 4.64 -4.44
CA SER A 68 -1.15 3.62 -5.28
C SER A 68 0.03 2.96 -4.56
N MET A 69 1.25 2.96 -5.11
CA MET A 69 2.51 2.58 -4.40
C MET A 69 2.55 3.10 -2.95
N GLY A 70 2.31 4.41 -2.78
CA GLY A 70 2.30 5.07 -1.48
C GLY A 70 1.15 4.66 -0.56
N GLY A 71 0.01 4.22 -1.11
CA GLY A 71 -1.12 3.70 -0.33
C GLY A 71 -0.79 2.36 0.32
N GLY A 72 -0.12 1.48 -0.42
CA GLY A 72 0.42 0.22 0.09
C GLY A 72 1.46 0.44 1.19
N THR A 73 2.38 1.37 0.93
CA THR A 73 3.38 1.82 1.90
C THR A 73 2.72 2.33 3.20
N ALA A 74 1.68 3.15 3.08
CA ALA A 74 0.95 3.68 4.24
C ALA A 74 0.27 2.58 5.06
N GLY A 75 -0.34 1.58 4.42
CA GLY A 75 -0.89 0.41 5.11
C GLY A 75 0.19 -0.41 5.82
N ARG A 76 1.25 -0.78 5.08
CA ARG A 76 2.37 -1.60 5.57
C ARG A 76 3.09 -0.97 6.77
N ILE A 77 3.53 0.28 6.64
CA ILE A 77 4.21 1.01 7.74
C ILE A 77 3.23 1.42 8.85
N GLY A 78 1.99 1.75 8.48
CA GLY A 78 0.92 2.13 9.41
C GLY A 78 0.52 1.00 10.37
N PHE A 79 0.48 -0.25 9.87
CA PHE A 79 0.09 -1.42 10.66
C PHE A 79 1.28 -2.20 11.25
N ARG A 80 2.49 -2.05 10.71
CA ARG A 80 3.73 -2.54 11.36
C ARG A 80 4.09 -1.75 12.62
N HIS A 81 3.93 -0.42 12.56
CA HIS A 81 4.29 0.49 13.64
C HIS A 81 3.11 1.35 14.11
N PRO A 82 1.97 0.75 14.50
CA PRO A 82 0.77 1.49 14.87
C PRO A 82 1.06 2.50 15.99
N GLU A 83 1.95 2.19 16.93
CA GLU A 83 2.40 3.05 18.04
C GLU A 83 3.00 4.40 17.60
N LEU A 84 3.39 4.58 16.33
CA LEU A 84 3.83 5.86 15.79
C LEU A 84 2.68 6.75 15.27
N TRP A 85 1.51 6.17 14.97
CA TRP A 85 0.43 6.79 14.20
C TRP A 85 -0.90 6.84 14.98
N ASP A 86 -1.70 7.87 14.74
CA ASP A 86 -3.11 7.91 15.17
C ASP A 86 -4.06 7.51 14.04
N VAL A 87 -3.65 7.73 12.78
CA VAL A 87 -4.48 7.50 11.60
C VAL A 87 -3.67 6.98 10.41
N VAL A 88 -4.20 6.00 9.69
CA VAL A 88 -3.64 5.45 8.44
C VAL A 88 -4.58 5.74 7.25
N GLY A 89 -4.03 6.13 6.09
CA GLY A 89 -4.79 6.43 4.86
C GLY A 89 -4.32 5.63 3.64
N ILE A 90 -5.08 4.62 3.24
CA ILE A 90 -4.76 3.65 2.18
C ILE A 90 -5.60 3.97 0.94
N MET A 91 -5.06 4.69 -0.05
CA MET A 91 -5.83 5.14 -1.22
C MET A 91 -5.47 4.37 -2.50
N GLY A 92 -6.48 3.81 -3.18
CA GLY A 92 -6.42 3.22 -4.53
C GLY A 92 -5.15 2.41 -4.80
N THR A 93 -4.96 1.31 -4.08
CA THR A 93 -3.73 0.52 -4.13
C THR A 93 -4.03 -0.97 -4.22
N PRO A 94 -3.26 -1.75 -5.00
CA PRO A 94 -3.37 -3.21 -4.98
C PRO A 94 -2.73 -3.80 -3.72
N PHE A 95 -1.82 -3.10 -3.06
CA PHE A 95 -1.14 -3.56 -1.84
C PHE A 95 -1.95 -3.29 -0.57
N ALA A 96 -3.29 -3.29 -0.68
CA ALA A 96 -4.19 -3.24 0.48
C ALA A 96 -4.27 -4.62 1.15
N ASP A 97 -4.22 -5.68 0.35
CA ASP A 97 -4.09 -7.07 0.79
C ASP A 97 -3.15 -7.77 -0.20
N ASN A 98 -1.98 -8.19 0.25
CA ASN A 98 -0.98 -8.78 -0.64
C ASN A 98 -1.38 -10.21 -1.06
N GLU A 99 -2.09 -10.97 -0.23
CA GLU A 99 -2.43 -12.37 -0.55
C GLU A 99 -3.40 -12.41 -1.73
N PHE A 100 -4.43 -11.57 -1.69
CA PHE A 100 -5.32 -11.38 -2.83
C PHE A 100 -4.58 -10.83 -4.08
N PHE A 101 -3.65 -9.88 -3.91
CA PHE A 101 -2.92 -9.30 -5.04
C PHE A 101 -1.99 -10.28 -5.74
N TYR A 102 -1.21 -11.07 -5.01
CA TYR A 102 -0.27 -12.02 -5.63
C TYR A 102 -0.98 -13.22 -6.23
N ARG A 103 -2.09 -13.69 -5.65
CA ARG A 103 -3.00 -14.63 -6.33
C ARG A 103 -3.53 -14.02 -7.64
N MET A 104 -4.00 -12.78 -7.62
CA MET A 104 -4.48 -12.11 -8.83
C MET A 104 -3.42 -12.06 -9.93
N LEU A 105 -2.18 -11.67 -9.58
CA LEU A 105 -1.05 -11.69 -10.52
C LEU A 105 -0.77 -13.09 -11.07
N GLN A 106 -0.76 -14.12 -10.21
CA GLN A 106 -0.48 -15.49 -10.61
C GLN A 106 -1.54 -16.05 -11.57
N GLU A 107 -2.82 -15.81 -11.29
CA GLU A 107 -3.95 -16.30 -12.10
C GLU A 107 -4.15 -15.52 -13.41
N ASN A 108 -4.12 -14.18 -13.35
CA ASN A 108 -4.52 -13.32 -14.47
C ASN A 108 -3.35 -12.65 -15.19
N GLN A 109 -2.26 -12.27 -14.51
CA GLN A 109 -1.12 -11.65 -15.20
C GLN A 109 -0.03 -12.66 -15.58
N MET A 110 -0.08 -13.89 -15.05
CA MET A 110 0.90 -14.96 -15.28
C MET A 110 0.32 -16.29 -15.74
N GLY A 111 -1.01 -16.46 -15.69
CA GLY A 111 -1.71 -17.65 -16.17
C GLY A 111 -2.25 -17.54 -17.61
N GLY A 112 -3.16 -18.44 -17.96
CA GLY A 112 -3.89 -18.47 -19.23
C GLY A 112 -3.34 -19.42 -20.31
N PHE A 113 -2.41 -20.30 -19.97
CA PHE A 113 -1.86 -21.28 -20.91
C PHE A 113 -2.68 -22.57 -20.99
N CYS A 114 -2.66 -23.21 -22.16
CA CYS A 114 -3.28 -24.52 -22.32
C CYS A 114 -2.50 -25.61 -21.54
N PRO A 115 -3.17 -26.67 -21.04
CA PRO A 115 -2.49 -27.79 -20.40
C PRO A 115 -1.41 -28.42 -21.30
N LEU A 116 -0.28 -28.85 -20.73
CA LEU A 116 0.88 -29.36 -21.48
C LEU A 116 0.50 -30.40 -22.54
N SER A 117 -0.32 -31.39 -22.20
CA SER A 117 -0.76 -32.44 -23.12
C SER A 117 -1.55 -31.94 -24.34
N GLN A 118 -2.13 -30.74 -24.26
CA GLN A 118 -2.80 -30.09 -25.39
C GLN A 118 -1.78 -29.40 -26.32
N LEU A 119 -0.77 -28.75 -25.74
CA LEU A 119 0.34 -28.13 -26.49
C LEU A 119 1.21 -29.20 -27.19
N GLU A 120 1.47 -30.33 -26.53
CA GLU A 120 2.08 -31.53 -27.12
C GLU A 120 1.26 -32.07 -28.31
N ALA A 121 -0.06 -32.12 -28.17
CA ALA A 121 -0.96 -32.55 -29.25
C ALA A 121 -0.93 -31.56 -30.42
N ALA A 122 -0.95 -30.25 -30.16
CA ALA A 122 -0.82 -29.22 -31.19
C ALA A 122 0.50 -29.34 -31.98
N MET A 123 1.64 -29.50 -31.28
CA MET A 123 2.93 -29.76 -31.92
C MET A 123 2.92 -31.06 -32.75
N THR A 124 2.25 -32.12 -32.25
CA THR A 124 2.13 -33.41 -32.94
C THR A 124 1.26 -33.32 -34.20
N ASP A 125 0.20 -32.50 -34.18
CA ASP A 125 -0.65 -32.17 -35.34
C ASP A 125 0.07 -31.24 -36.35
N GLY A 126 1.26 -30.73 -36.00
CA GLY A 126 2.08 -29.86 -36.85
C GLY A 126 1.71 -28.38 -36.78
N LYS A 127 1.07 -27.94 -35.69
CA LYS A 127 0.84 -26.52 -35.38
C LYS A 127 2.15 -25.82 -35.02
N THR A 128 2.19 -24.51 -35.24
CA THR A 128 3.14 -23.64 -34.54
C THR A 128 2.53 -23.21 -33.21
N LEU A 129 3.35 -23.02 -32.17
CA LEU A 129 2.89 -22.46 -30.90
C LEU A 129 2.71 -20.93 -30.97
N ASN A 130 2.86 -20.33 -32.16
CA ASN A 130 2.72 -18.90 -32.44
C ASN A 130 1.40 -18.57 -33.21
N GLU A 131 0.39 -19.44 -33.17
CA GLU A 131 -0.94 -19.21 -33.78
C GLU A 131 -1.96 -18.80 -32.70
N VAL A 132 -2.07 -17.50 -32.43
CA VAL A 132 -3.00 -16.90 -31.43
C VAL A 132 -4.48 -17.25 -31.66
N ASP A 133 -4.89 -17.40 -32.92
CA ASP A 133 -6.26 -17.76 -33.30
C ASP A 133 -6.58 -19.26 -33.11
N ASP A 134 -5.61 -20.09 -32.69
CA ASP A 134 -5.81 -21.53 -32.58
C ASP A 134 -6.10 -22.00 -31.14
N PRO A 135 -7.29 -22.58 -30.87
CA PRO A 135 -7.69 -23.02 -29.54
C PRO A 135 -7.01 -24.32 -29.07
N GLN A 136 -6.16 -24.96 -29.89
CA GLN A 136 -5.22 -25.98 -29.40
C GLN A 136 -3.98 -25.34 -28.74
N VAL A 137 -3.62 -24.12 -29.15
CA VAL A 137 -2.38 -23.41 -28.78
C VAL A 137 -2.60 -22.38 -27.68
N PHE A 138 -3.73 -21.69 -27.68
CA PHE A 138 -4.06 -20.64 -26.71
C PHE A 138 -5.39 -20.90 -25.99
N CYS A 139 -5.40 -20.66 -24.67
CA CYS A 139 -6.50 -20.94 -23.76
C CYS A 139 -6.79 -19.76 -22.81
N GLY A 140 -6.23 -18.59 -23.08
CA GLY A 140 -6.36 -17.40 -22.24
C GLY A 140 -7.60 -16.57 -22.55
N VAL A 141 -7.53 -15.28 -22.23
CA VAL A 141 -8.62 -14.33 -22.35
C VAL A 141 -8.56 -13.63 -23.71
N HIS A 142 -9.31 -14.15 -24.69
CA HIS A 142 -9.43 -13.51 -26.01
C HIS A 142 -10.01 -12.08 -25.97
N ASP A 143 -10.87 -11.79 -24.99
CA ASP A 143 -11.55 -10.50 -24.81
C ASP A 143 -11.28 -9.92 -23.41
N VAL A 144 -10.21 -9.14 -23.26
CA VAL A 144 -9.90 -8.43 -21.99
C VAL A 144 -10.83 -7.24 -21.71
N TYR A 145 -11.56 -6.76 -22.72
CA TYR A 145 -12.55 -5.68 -22.57
C TYR A 145 -13.97 -6.25 -22.39
N PRO A 146 -14.83 -5.64 -21.55
CA PRO A 146 -16.25 -5.99 -21.51
C PRO A 146 -16.90 -5.78 -22.88
N LEU A 147 -17.39 -6.87 -23.49
CA LEU A 147 -18.11 -6.78 -24.75
C LEU A 147 -19.48 -6.12 -24.55
N ALA A 148 -19.93 -5.34 -25.53
CA ALA A 148 -21.15 -4.56 -25.41
C ALA A 148 -22.41 -5.44 -25.29
N GLY A 149 -22.89 -5.62 -24.06
CA GLY A 149 -24.01 -6.51 -23.71
C GLY A 149 -23.62 -7.76 -22.93
N ASP A 150 -22.34 -7.93 -22.62
CA ASP A 150 -21.81 -8.94 -21.70
C ASP A 150 -21.75 -8.35 -20.27
N ASP A 151 -22.59 -8.85 -19.37
CA ASP A 151 -22.50 -8.53 -17.94
C ASP A 151 -21.44 -9.46 -17.34
N GLN A 152 -20.21 -8.97 -17.11
CA GLN A 152 -19.04 -9.78 -16.70
C GLN A 152 -19.15 -10.44 -15.30
N VAL A 153 -20.32 -10.41 -14.67
CA VAL A 153 -20.63 -11.02 -13.37
C VAL A 153 -21.07 -12.48 -13.57
N ASP A 154 -20.11 -13.34 -13.90
CA ASP A 154 -20.29 -14.79 -13.75
C ASP A 154 -20.23 -15.18 -12.26
N ALA A 155 -20.79 -16.34 -11.92
CA ALA A 155 -20.56 -16.95 -10.61
C ALA A 155 -19.04 -17.18 -10.39
N GLY A 156 -18.57 -16.97 -9.16
CA GLY A 156 -17.14 -17.02 -8.81
C GLY A 156 -16.31 -15.79 -9.22
N LYS A 157 -16.88 -14.78 -9.90
CA LYS A 157 -16.15 -13.54 -10.22
C LYS A 157 -16.52 -12.39 -9.27
N PHE A 158 -15.62 -12.08 -8.35
CA PHE A 158 -15.85 -11.11 -7.27
C PHE A 158 -16.15 -9.69 -7.79
N PRO A 159 -17.35 -9.13 -7.53
CA PRO A 159 -17.65 -7.74 -7.83
C PRO A 159 -17.04 -6.81 -6.79
N ALA A 160 -16.72 -5.58 -7.19
CA ALA A 160 -16.19 -4.56 -6.27
C ALA A 160 -17.24 -4.08 -5.24
N VAL A 161 -18.52 -4.07 -5.63
CA VAL A 161 -19.69 -3.72 -4.80
C VAL A 161 -20.91 -4.56 -5.20
N GLU A 162 -21.84 -4.76 -4.26
CA GLU A 162 -23.15 -5.36 -4.54
C GLU A 162 -23.87 -4.58 -5.65
N GLY A 163 -24.38 -5.28 -6.67
CA GLY A 163 -25.08 -4.66 -7.81
C GLY A 163 -24.19 -4.01 -8.86
N SER A 164 -22.86 -4.14 -8.78
CA SER A 164 -21.93 -3.77 -9.85
C SER A 164 -22.21 -4.55 -11.14
N ARG A 165 -22.14 -3.87 -12.30
CA ARG A 165 -22.19 -4.53 -13.63
C ARG A 165 -20.84 -5.08 -14.11
N CYS A 166 -19.73 -4.69 -13.48
CA CYS A 166 -18.45 -5.39 -13.65
C CYS A 166 -18.18 -6.30 -12.46
N ALA A 167 -17.60 -7.47 -12.73
CA ALA A 167 -16.78 -8.16 -11.75
C ALA A 167 -15.31 -7.70 -11.84
N TRP A 168 -14.40 -8.44 -11.22
CA TRP A 168 -12.96 -8.39 -11.46
C TRP A 168 -12.63 -8.50 -12.96
N PHE A 169 -11.87 -7.53 -13.50
CA PHE A 169 -11.37 -7.55 -14.87
C PHE A 169 -10.28 -8.60 -15.04
N ARG A 170 -10.47 -9.49 -16.01
CA ARG A 170 -9.55 -10.60 -16.28
C ARG A 170 -8.33 -10.16 -17.08
N SER A 171 -7.32 -11.02 -17.09
CA SER A 171 -6.18 -10.97 -18.00
C SER A 171 -5.67 -12.39 -18.25
N ASP A 172 -4.72 -12.52 -19.16
CA ASP A 172 -3.76 -13.62 -19.18
C ASP A 172 -2.35 -13.05 -19.40
N PHE A 173 -1.28 -13.85 -19.30
CA PHE A 173 0.07 -13.32 -19.52
C PHE A 173 0.23 -12.63 -20.88
N ASN A 174 -0.41 -13.15 -21.94
CA ASN A 174 -0.36 -12.57 -23.27
C ASN A 174 -1.31 -11.36 -23.46
N HIS A 175 -2.28 -11.12 -22.58
CA HIS A 175 -3.20 -9.97 -22.66
C HIS A 175 -3.45 -9.36 -21.29
N TRP A 176 -2.82 -8.20 -21.01
CA TRP A 176 -3.08 -7.46 -19.77
C TRP A 176 -4.17 -6.41 -19.98
N TYR A 177 -5.23 -6.48 -19.19
CA TYR A 177 -6.22 -5.40 -19.09
C TYR A 177 -5.59 -4.18 -18.41
N ARG A 178 -5.73 -3.02 -19.05
CA ARG A 178 -5.11 -1.76 -18.60
C ARG A 178 -6.12 -0.68 -18.24
N GLY A 179 -7.41 -0.94 -18.39
CA GLY A 179 -8.47 0.06 -18.21
C GLY A 179 -8.44 1.20 -19.25
N PRO A 180 -9.50 2.03 -19.29
CA PRO A 180 -9.56 3.19 -20.17
C PRO A 180 -8.49 4.22 -19.79
N ASP A 181 -8.03 5.00 -20.76
CA ASP A 181 -7.05 6.10 -20.53
C ASP A 181 -7.57 7.12 -19.50
N ALA A 182 -8.86 7.41 -19.54
CA ALA A 182 -9.51 8.34 -18.63
C ALA A 182 -9.45 7.80 -17.18
N GLY A 183 -8.93 8.62 -16.26
CA GLY A 183 -8.88 8.30 -14.82
C GLY A 183 -7.84 7.26 -14.41
N ARG A 184 -7.01 6.74 -15.32
CA ARG A 184 -5.97 5.74 -15.01
C ARG A 184 -4.75 6.32 -14.29
N GLY A 185 -4.40 7.58 -14.55
CA GLY A 185 -3.30 8.29 -13.89
C GLY A 185 -1.91 8.14 -14.50
N GLY A 186 -1.74 7.31 -15.53
CA GLY A 186 -0.48 7.10 -16.26
C GLY A 186 -0.69 6.39 -17.60
N SER A 187 0.36 6.22 -18.40
CA SER A 187 0.27 5.42 -19.64
C SER A 187 -0.01 3.95 -19.32
N PHE A 188 0.70 3.38 -18.33
CA PHE A 188 0.62 1.96 -17.94
C PHE A 188 0.59 1.02 -19.15
N ASP A 189 1.35 1.36 -20.19
CA ASP A 189 1.64 0.51 -21.34
C ASP A 189 2.40 -0.75 -20.91
N ARG A 190 2.48 -1.79 -21.77
CA ARG A 190 3.07 -3.08 -21.39
C ARG A 190 4.54 -2.92 -20.94
N ASN A 191 5.30 -2.01 -21.56
CA ASN A 191 6.67 -1.69 -21.13
C ASN A 191 6.68 -1.07 -19.72
N GLY A 192 5.88 -0.03 -19.50
CA GLY A 192 5.75 0.63 -18.20
C GLY A 192 5.29 -0.33 -17.09
N LEU A 193 4.39 -1.26 -17.38
CA LEU A 193 3.96 -2.29 -16.42
C LEU A 193 5.11 -3.24 -16.05
N PHE A 194 5.92 -3.68 -17.02
CA PHE A 194 7.13 -4.44 -16.72
C PHE A 194 8.13 -3.62 -15.88
N ASP A 195 8.38 -2.35 -16.20
CA ASP A 195 9.23 -1.46 -15.39
C ASP A 195 8.75 -1.38 -13.91
N VAL A 196 7.42 -1.34 -13.67
CA VAL A 196 6.85 -1.40 -12.30
C VAL A 196 7.09 -2.76 -11.63
N VAL A 197 6.95 -3.88 -12.35
CA VAL A 197 7.21 -5.21 -11.76
C VAL A 197 8.70 -5.39 -11.47
N HIS A 198 9.62 -4.93 -12.34
CA HIS A 198 11.06 -4.93 -12.04
C HIS A 198 11.37 -4.14 -10.75
N ASP A 199 10.74 -2.99 -10.54
CA ASP A 199 10.88 -2.19 -9.31
C ASP A 199 10.33 -2.92 -8.09
N LEU A 200 9.19 -3.61 -8.23
CA LEU A 200 8.54 -4.41 -7.19
C LEU A 200 9.42 -5.58 -6.74
N ILE A 201 10.02 -6.31 -7.70
CA ILE A 201 10.93 -7.42 -7.43
C ILE A 201 12.25 -6.90 -6.85
N ALA A 202 12.75 -5.76 -7.31
CA ALA A 202 13.95 -5.13 -6.73
C ALA A 202 13.73 -4.74 -5.25
N ALA A 203 12.53 -4.25 -4.92
CA ALA A 203 12.12 -3.85 -3.58
C ALA A 203 11.96 -5.04 -2.62
N PHE A 204 11.08 -6.01 -2.92
CA PHE A 204 10.68 -7.06 -1.96
C PHE A 204 11.37 -8.42 -2.17
N GLY A 205 11.97 -8.61 -3.36
CA GLY A 205 12.45 -9.90 -3.85
C GLY A 205 11.45 -10.57 -4.79
N ASN A 206 11.83 -11.72 -5.35
CA ASN A 206 11.08 -12.45 -6.37
C ASN A 206 10.13 -13.50 -5.75
N PRO A 207 8.80 -13.25 -5.71
CA PRO A 207 7.84 -14.16 -5.09
C PRO A 207 7.41 -15.29 -6.05
N PHE A 208 8.14 -15.53 -7.14
CA PHE A 208 7.84 -16.56 -8.14
C PHE A 208 8.77 -17.79 -8.07
N TYR A 209 9.89 -17.69 -7.34
CA TYR A 209 10.85 -18.79 -7.11
C TYR A 209 11.59 -18.62 -5.77
N GLU A 210 12.05 -19.72 -5.16
CA GLU A 210 13.22 -19.69 -4.28
C GLU A 210 14.51 -19.58 -5.13
N ASN A 211 15.57 -18.96 -4.61
CA ASN A 211 16.92 -19.06 -5.17
C ASN A 211 17.98 -18.68 -4.11
N GLU A 212 18.71 -19.66 -3.59
CA GLU A 212 19.75 -19.46 -2.54
C GLU A 212 20.84 -18.43 -2.91
N PHE A 213 20.99 -18.10 -4.21
CA PHE A 213 22.00 -17.16 -4.72
C PHE A 213 21.46 -15.76 -5.05
N SER A 214 20.14 -15.55 -5.14
CA SER A 214 19.56 -14.25 -5.47
C SER A 214 18.10 -14.11 -5.04
N ASP A 215 17.79 -13.10 -4.23
CA ASP A 215 16.41 -12.68 -3.95
C ASP A 215 15.68 -12.08 -5.19
N TYR A 216 16.26 -12.05 -6.41
CA TYR A 216 15.70 -11.38 -7.60
C TYR A 216 15.63 -12.27 -8.84
N PHE A 217 16.71 -12.96 -9.18
CA PHE A 217 16.77 -13.80 -10.36
C PHE A 217 16.17 -15.20 -10.10
N PRO A 218 15.49 -15.83 -11.07
CA PRO A 218 15.13 -17.25 -11.00
C PRO A 218 16.37 -18.15 -10.89
N PRO A 219 16.26 -19.37 -10.33
CA PRO A 219 17.35 -20.35 -10.27
C PRO A 219 18.10 -20.52 -11.60
N GLY A 220 19.44 -20.51 -11.52
CA GLY A 220 20.32 -20.72 -12.68
C GLY A 220 20.47 -19.53 -13.64
N VAL A 221 19.70 -18.45 -13.48
CA VAL A 221 19.87 -17.22 -14.27
C VAL A 221 21.08 -16.42 -13.75
N PRO A 222 22.05 -16.03 -14.61
CA PRO A 222 23.23 -15.29 -14.18
C PRO A 222 22.96 -13.80 -13.99
N ASP A 223 23.71 -13.16 -13.10
CA ASP A 223 23.70 -11.71 -12.85
C ASP A 223 24.00 -10.87 -14.12
N THR A 224 24.69 -11.45 -15.09
CA THR A 224 24.92 -10.85 -16.42
C THR A 224 23.65 -10.67 -17.26
N TRP A 225 22.51 -11.20 -16.83
CA TRP A 225 21.19 -10.94 -17.43
C TRP A 225 20.56 -9.60 -16.95
N HIS A 226 21.18 -8.91 -15.99
CA HIS A 226 20.66 -7.67 -15.41
C HIS A 226 20.74 -6.45 -16.36
N ILE A 227 19.64 -5.72 -16.51
CA ILE A 227 19.63 -4.36 -17.07
C ILE A 227 19.66 -3.33 -15.93
N ILE A 228 20.77 -2.58 -15.87
CA ILE A 228 20.92 -1.47 -14.93
C ILE A 228 19.90 -0.37 -15.27
N GLN A 229 19.01 -0.08 -14.32
CA GLN A 229 17.88 0.83 -14.52
C GLN A 229 18.34 2.26 -14.88
N ASN A 230 17.62 2.92 -15.78
CA ASN A 230 17.80 4.34 -16.13
C ASN A 230 19.22 4.80 -16.59
N VAL A 231 20.15 3.88 -16.89
CA VAL A 231 21.53 4.22 -17.33
C VAL A 231 21.69 4.16 -18.86
N GLY A 232 21.42 5.29 -19.51
CA GLY A 232 21.83 5.56 -20.90
C GLY A 232 20.86 5.04 -21.98
N ASP A 233 21.42 4.64 -23.13
CA ASP A 233 20.69 3.97 -24.22
C ASP A 233 21.03 2.48 -24.17
N ASP A 234 20.26 1.74 -23.38
CA ASP A 234 20.49 0.33 -23.03
C ASP A 234 19.97 -0.66 -24.09
N ARG A 235 19.33 -0.16 -25.16
CA ARG A 235 18.61 -0.97 -26.16
C ARG A 235 19.48 -2.00 -26.88
N ASP A 236 20.76 -1.71 -27.11
CA ASP A 236 21.69 -2.68 -27.68
C ASP A 236 22.04 -3.80 -26.69
N THR A 237 22.07 -3.50 -25.38
CA THR A 237 22.23 -4.51 -24.31
C THR A 237 20.98 -5.37 -24.18
N ARG A 238 19.79 -4.75 -24.09
CA ARG A 238 18.49 -5.47 -24.05
C ARG A 238 18.39 -6.42 -25.24
N ARG A 239 18.62 -5.93 -26.46
CA ARG A 239 18.63 -6.73 -27.69
C ARG A 239 19.64 -7.88 -27.65
N ALA A 240 20.86 -7.65 -27.19
CA ALA A 240 21.89 -8.68 -27.10
C ALA A 240 21.56 -9.80 -26.09
N LEU A 241 20.80 -9.50 -25.03
CA LEU A 241 20.24 -10.53 -24.14
C LEU A 241 19.13 -11.32 -24.85
N CYS A 242 18.17 -10.63 -25.48
CA CYS A 242 17.05 -11.27 -26.19
C CYS A 242 17.49 -12.12 -27.40
N GLU A 243 18.60 -11.79 -28.06
CA GLU A 243 19.21 -12.59 -29.14
C GLU A 243 20.00 -13.81 -28.62
N ALA A 244 20.21 -13.94 -27.30
CA ALA A 244 21.02 -15.00 -26.68
C ALA A 244 20.51 -15.36 -25.26
N PRO A 245 19.30 -15.94 -25.12
CA PRO A 245 18.73 -16.29 -23.83
C PRO A 245 19.53 -17.33 -23.05
N THR A 246 19.40 -17.31 -21.73
CA THR A 246 19.94 -18.35 -20.84
C THR A 246 19.06 -19.59 -20.95
N VAL A 247 19.63 -20.70 -21.41
CA VAL A 247 18.91 -21.98 -21.58
C VAL A 247 19.26 -22.93 -20.43
N LEU A 248 18.26 -23.19 -19.59
CA LEU A 248 18.29 -24.13 -18.48
C LEU A 248 17.79 -25.51 -18.92
N GLN A 249 18.17 -26.57 -18.22
CA GLN A 249 17.85 -27.97 -18.51
C GLN A 249 17.57 -28.72 -17.21
N GLY A 250 16.56 -29.59 -17.16
CA GLY A 250 16.17 -30.27 -15.92
C GLY A 250 15.57 -29.31 -14.88
N VAL A 251 14.92 -28.24 -15.33
CA VAL A 251 14.09 -27.37 -14.49
C VAL A 251 12.68 -27.95 -14.52
N PHE A 252 12.20 -28.43 -13.37
CA PHE A 252 10.89 -29.03 -13.23
C PHE A 252 9.82 -27.98 -12.97
N ASN A 253 8.59 -28.33 -13.34
CA ASN A 253 7.37 -27.64 -12.96
C ASN A 253 6.20 -28.59 -13.23
N ARG A 254 5.40 -28.87 -12.21
CA ARG A 254 4.30 -29.85 -12.24
C ARG A 254 3.31 -29.67 -13.41
N GLU A 255 2.99 -28.44 -13.78
CA GLU A 255 1.96 -28.12 -14.77
C GLU A 255 2.47 -28.17 -16.22
N TYR A 256 3.73 -27.79 -16.46
CA TYR A 256 4.26 -27.50 -17.80
C TYR A 256 5.63 -28.12 -18.14
N ASN A 257 6.37 -28.69 -17.18
CA ASN A 257 7.59 -29.49 -17.46
C ASN A 257 7.83 -30.59 -16.39
N PRO A 258 6.87 -31.50 -16.13
CA PRO A 258 6.94 -32.41 -14.99
C PRO A 258 8.05 -33.48 -15.09
N GLU A 259 8.55 -33.80 -16.28
CA GLU A 259 9.75 -34.64 -16.45
C GLU A 259 11.06 -33.85 -16.63
N GLY A 260 11.03 -32.51 -16.55
CA GLY A 260 12.19 -31.63 -16.74
C GLY A 260 12.84 -31.72 -18.13
N THR A 261 12.13 -32.29 -19.12
CA THR A 261 12.73 -32.64 -20.43
C THR A 261 12.77 -31.48 -21.42
N TYR A 262 11.88 -30.49 -21.28
CA TYR A 262 11.90 -29.29 -22.09
C TYR A 262 12.97 -28.31 -21.58
N PRO A 263 13.63 -27.54 -22.47
CA PRO A 263 14.41 -26.39 -22.06
C PRO A 263 13.52 -25.36 -21.39
N VAL A 264 14.06 -24.71 -20.37
CA VAL A 264 13.45 -23.55 -19.73
C VAL A 264 14.38 -22.37 -20.00
N ILE A 265 13.83 -21.23 -20.44
CA ILE A 265 14.61 -20.11 -20.95
C ILE A 265 14.28 -18.80 -20.21
N THR A 266 15.27 -17.93 -20.09
CA THR A 266 14.98 -16.49 -19.95
C THR A 266 14.42 -15.96 -21.26
N PHE A 267 13.54 -14.96 -21.21
CA PHE A 267 12.89 -14.43 -22.41
C PHE A 267 12.76 -12.90 -22.34
N CYS A 268 12.21 -12.31 -23.40
CA CYS A 268 11.92 -10.89 -23.47
C CYS A 268 10.47 -10.63 -23.87
N ASP A 269 9.97 -9.49 -23.41
CA ASP A 269 8.59 -9.01 -23.58
C ASP A 269 8.63 -7.49 -23.85
N GLY A 270 7.49 -6.81 -23.77
CA GLY A 270 7.34 -5.39 -24.09
C GLY A 270 6.76 -5.16 -25.48
N ASN A 271 6.81 -3.90 -25.94
CA ASN A 271 6.34 -3.49 -27.28
C ASN A 271 7.20 -2.32 -27.82
N GLU A 272 7.00 -1.95 -29.09
CA GLU A 272 7.75 -0.85 -29.71
C GLU A 272 7.53 0.50 -28.98
N ARG A 273 8.55 0.97 -28.25
CA ARG A 273 8.60 2.37 -27.76
C ARG A 273 8.89 3.34 -28.92
N GLY A 274 7.96 3.41 -29.87
CA GLY A 274 8.08 4.12 -31.15
C GLY A 274 7.10 3.69 -32.26
N GLY A 275 6.30 2.62 -32.06
CA GLY A 275 5.15 2.31 -32.92
C GLY A 275 3.93 3.08 -32.41
N GLU A 276 3.50 4.13 -33.11
CA GLU A 276 2.59 5.17 -32.57
C GLU A 276 1.13 4.72 -32.30
N ASP A 277 0.78 3.44 -32.48
CA ASP A 277 -0.62 2.94 -32.48
C ASP A 277 -0.89 1.65 -31.63
N ASP A 278 0.10 1.01 -30.97
CA ASP A 278 -0.12 -0.28 -30.24
C ASP A 278 0.01 -0.19 -28.70
N ASP A 279 -0.99 0.48 -28.11
CA ASP A 279 -1.24 0.52 -26.66
C ASP A 279 -2.09 -0.68 -26.15
N SER A 280 -2.14 -1.81 -26.88
CA SER A 280 -3.08 -2.90 -26.59
C SER A 280 -2.92 -3.57 -25.21
N GLY A 281 -1.69 -3.68 -24.71
CA GLY A 281 -1.35 -4.53 -23.55
C GLY A 281 -1.00 -5.98 -23.92
N ASN A 282 -0.98 -6.29 -25.22
CA ASN A 282 -0.78 -7.63 -25.74
C ASN A 282 0.71 -8.01 -25.78
N TYR A 283 0.99 -9.30 -25.63
CA TYR A 283 2.27 -9.91 -25.93
C TYR A 283 2.46 -10.08 -27.44
N SER A 284 3.69 -9.87 -27.90
CA SER A 284 4.16 -10.26 -29.22
C SER A 284 5.47 -11.04 -29.07
N PRO A 285 5.63 -12.23 -29.67
CA PRO A 285 6.91 -12.94 -29.66
C PRO A 285 7.92 -12.38 -30.68
N ASP A 286 7.52 -11.48 -31.59
CA ASP A 286 8.38 -11.05 -32.70
C ASP A 286 9.34 -9.89 -32.32
N GLN A 287 9.01 -9.10 -31.27
CA GLN A 287 9.91 -8.22 -30.46
C GLN A 287 10.98 -7.33 -31.14
N ARG A 288 10.82 -6.90 -32.39
CA ARG A 288 11.94 -6.32 -33.19
C ARG A 288 12.39 -4.92 -32.75
N GLY A 289 11.53 -4.14 -32.09
CA GLY A 289 11.77 -2.74 -31.73
C GLY A 289 12.60 -2.54 -30.47
N ASN A 290 11.94 -2.65 -29.30
CA ASN A 290 12.45 -2.28 -27.98
C ASN A 290 12.05 -3.33 -26.92
N PRO A 291 12.63 -4.54 -26.96
CA PRO A 291 12.30 -5.58 -25.98
C PRO A 291 12.82 -5.24 -24.58
N ILE A 292 12.13 -5.76 -23.57
CA ILE A 292 12.51 -5.76 -22.16
C ILE A 292 12.86 -7.21 -21.77
N PRO A 293 14.08 -7.49 -21.30
CA PRO A 293 14.41 -8.78 -20.69
C PRO A 293 13.57 -9.01 -19.44
N VAL A 294 12.78 -10.08 -19.40
CA VAL A 294 12.00 -10.42 -18.22
C VAL A 294 12.92 -11.13 -17.24
N GLU A 295 13.59 -10.36 -16.39
CA GLU A 295 14.67 -10.81 -15.52
C GLU A 295 14.20 -11.73 -14.37
N PHE A 296 12.90 -11.72 -14.07
CA PHE A 296 12.30 -12.31 -12.87
C PHE A 296 11.36 -13.49 -13.15
N LEU A 297 11.22 -13.94 -14.41
CA LEU A 297 10.39 -15.08 -14.83
C LEU A 297 11.11 -15.96 -15.88
N LEU A 298 10.64 -17.19 -16.04
CA LEU A 298 11.13 -18.18 -17.00
C LEU A 298 9.99 -18.74 -17.87
N ALA A 299 10.30 -19.13 -19.11
CA ALA A 299 9.37 -19.75 -20.06
C ALA A 299 9.82 -21.16 -20.48
N VAL A 300 8.88 -22.04 -20.81
CA VAL A 300 9.18 -23.40 -21.32
C VAL A 300 9.27 -23.38 -22.85
N ASP A 301 10.47 -23.55 -23.40
CA ASP A 301 10.74 -23.63 -24.85
C ASP A 301 10.37 -25.03 -25.38
N LEU A 302 9.06 -25.29 -25.43
CA LEU A 302 8.47 -26.58 -25.80
C LEU A 302 8.96 -27.03 -27.18
N ASN A 303 9.06 -26.11 -28.15
CA ASN A 303 9.44 -26.42 -29.52
C ASN A 303 10.95 -26.34 -29.82
N ARG A 304 11.75 -25.89 -28.84
CA ARG A 304 13.24 -25.84 -28.84
C ARG A 304 13.83 -24.86 -29.85
N ASN A 305 13.21 -23.69 -30.02
CA ASN A 305 13.64 -22.66 -30.95
C ASN A 305 14.44 -21.51 -30.29
N GLY A 306 14.48 -21.43 -28.96
CA GLY A 306 15.19 -20.39 -28.22
C GLY A 306 14.49 -19.03 -28.17
N LEU A 307 13.18 -19.00 -28.41
CA LEU A 307 12.27 -17.88 -28.14
C LEU A 307 11.15 -18.41 -27.22
N ARG A 308 10.39 -17.49 -26.62
CA ARG A 308 9.07 -17.84 -26.09
C ARG A 308 8.07 -17.66 -27.22
N ASP A 309 7.41 -18.73 -27.66
CA ASP A 309 6.25 -18.63 -28.55
C ASP A 309 4.97 -18.30 -27.77
N TYR A 310 3.93 -17.87 -28.49
CA TYR A 310 2.71 -17.31 -27.90
C TYR A 310 1.97 -18.26 -26.95
N GLY A 311 1.83 -19.54 -27.33
CA GLY A 311 1.26 -20.61 -26.52
C GLY A 311 2.23 -21.26 -25.53
N GLU A 312 3.49 -20.82 -25.46
CA GLU A 312 4.47 -21.39 -24.53
C GLU A 312 4.33 -20.77 -23.13
N PRO A 313 4.20 -21.61 -22.08
CA PRO A 313 3.89 -21.14 -20.74
C PRO A 313 5.10 -20.49 -20.08
N ILE A 314 4.84 -19.48 -19.26
CA ILE A 314 5.74 -19.14 -18.16
C ILE A 314 5.45 -20.04 -16.96
N ILE A 315 6.48 -20.33 -16.16
CA ILE A 315 6.36 -21.18 -14.97
C ILE A 315 6.55 -20.38 -13.70
N VAL A 316 5.87 -20.78 -12.63
CA VAL A 316 5.98 -20.21 -11.28
C VAL A 316 6.12 -21.38 -10.31
N ASN A 317 7.18 -21.37 -9.50
CA ASN A 317 7.50 -22.40 -8.52
C ASN A 317 7.69 -21.72 -7.16
N ASN A 318 6.60 -21.21 -6.59
CA ASN A 318 6.63 -20.27 -5.46
C ASN A 318 6.00 -20.77 -4.16
N GLN A 319 5.18 -21.80 -4.23
CA GLN A 319 4.63 -22.51 -3.07
C GLN A 319 4.33 -23.95 -3.47
N GLU A 320 4.28 -24.83 -2.48
CA GLU A 320 3.81 -26.20 -2.69
C GLU A 320 2.34 -26.20 -3.17
N ARG A 321 1.89 -27.30 -3.78
CA ARG A 321 0.50 -27.42 -4.24
C ARG A 321 -0.36 -27.89 -3.08
N PHE A 322 -1.53 -27.29 -2.91
CA PHE A 322 -2.52 -27.72 -1.92
C PHE A 322 -3.92 -27.72 -2.53
N GLY A 323 -4.84 -28.43 -1.87
CA GLY A 323 -6.25 -28.42 -2.25
C GLY A 323 -6.98 -27.28 -1.57
N ASP A 324 -7.03 -26.11 -2.23
CA ASP A 324 -7.85 -24.93 -1.91
C ASP A 324 -9.36 -25.27 -2.07
N CYS A 325 -9.84 -26.16 -1.19
CA CYS A 325 -11.12 -26.89 -1.24
C CYS A 325 -11.89 -26.84 0.11
N GLY A 326 -11.42 -26.06 1.09
CA GLY A 326 -12.16 -25.76 2.32
C GLY A 326 -12.43 -26.93 3.27
N ALA A 327 -13.43 -26.74 4.15
CA ALA A 327 -13.69 -27.58 5.32
C ALA A 327 -14.46 -28.87 5.01
N ASP A 328 -15.22 -28.91 3.92
CA ASP A 328 -15.87 -30.13 3.42
C ASP A 328 -14.94 -30.94 2.48
N GLY A 329 -13.91 -30.30 1.93
CA GLY A 329 -12.89 -30.88 1.07
C GLY A 329 -13.35 -31.17 -0.36
N LYS A 330 -14.37 -30.49 -0.90
CA LYS A 330 -14.97 -30.67 -2.24
C LYS A 330 -14.90 -29.39 -3.08
N CYS A 331 -13.73 -29.13 -3.66
CA CYS A 331 -13.47 -28.05 -4.60
C CYS A 331 -14.60 -27.79 -5.64
N HIS A 332 -14.77 -26.52 -5.99
CA HIS A 332 -15.96 -25.94 -6.59
C HIS A 332 -16.45 -26.66 -7.86
N GLY A 333 -17.71 -27.07 -7.84
CA GLY A 333 -18.35 -27.88 -8.88
C GLY A 333 -18.17 -29.38 -8.72
N GLU A 334 -17.51 -29.87 -7.65
CA GLU A 334 -17.50 -31.29 -7.31
C GLU A 334 -18.88 -31.81 -6.86
N ALA A 335 -19.04 -33.14 -6.85
CA ALA A 335 -20.29 -33.79 -6.47
C ALA A 335 -20.42 -33.96 -4.94
N GLY A 336 -20.52 -32.86 -4.19
CA GLY A 336 -20.72 -32.88 -2.73
C GLY A 336 -20.66 -31.51 -2.06
N ASP A 337 -19.79 -30.65 -2.60
CA ASP A 337 -19.67 -29.19 -2.54
C ASP A 337 -20.88 -28.44 -1.94
N THR A 338 -20.57 -27.46 -1.07
CA THR A 338 -21.56 -26.50 -0.57
C THR A 338 -21.01 -25.06 -0.50
N GLU A 339 -21.83 -24.09 -0.95
CA GLU A 339 -21.69 -22.62 -0.89
C GLU A 339 -21.53 -22.00 0.54
N VAL A 340 -20.97 -22.74 1.50
CA VAL A 340 -20.70 -22.35 2.89
C VAL A 340 -19.21 -22.07 3.09
N ASP A 341 -18.37 -22.80 2.36
CA ASP A 341 -16.91 -22.74 2.38
C ASP A 341 -16.37 -21.75 1.34
N ASP A 342 -17.07 -21.55 0.22
CA ASP A 342 -16.73 -20.62 -0.88
C ASP A 342 -16.33 -19.23 -0.36
N TRP A 343 -15.08 -18.83 -0.60
CA TRP A 343 -14.60 -17.51 -0.24
C TRP A 343 -15.10 -16.43 -1.21
N ASP A 344 -15.70 -15.38 -0.66
CA ASP A 344 -16.05 -14.16 -1.41
C ASP A 344 -15.78 -12.90 -0.55
N PRO A 345 -15.08 -11.89 -1.09
CA PRO A 345 -14.59 -10.76 -0.30
C PRO A 345 -15.68 -9.76 0.15
N LEU A 346 -16.93 -9.92 -0.31
CA LEU A 346 -18.08 -9.12 0.11
C LEU A 346 -19.04 -9.87 1.04
N THR A 347 -19.20 -11.18 0.84
CA THR A 347 -20.30 -11.97 1.38
C THR A 347 -19.85 -13.14 2.27
N ASN A 348 -18.75 -13.81 1.94
CA ASN A 348 -18.16 -14.87 2.77
C ASN A 348 -16.63 -14.76 2.87
N PRO A 349 -16.09 -13.68 3.48
CA PRO A 349 -14.65 -13.44 3.53
C PRO A 349 -13.93 -14.28 4.61
N ASP A 350 -14.67 -15.12 5.31
CA ASP A 350 -14.18 -16.17 6.22
C ASP A 350 -14.15 -17.55 5.55
N GLY A 351 -14.53 -17.65 4.26
CA GLY A 351 -14.46 -18.89 3.50
C GLY A 351 -13.05 -19.49 3.48
N GLU A 352 -13.02 -20.82 3.55
CA GLU A 352 -11.79 -21.61 3.49
C GLU A 352 -11.49 -22.05 2.04
N GLU A 353 -12.52 -22.25 1.21
CA GLU A 353 -12.35 -22.66 -0.19
C GLU A 353 -12.16 -21.47 -1.15
N GLY A 354 -11.25 -21.63 -2.12
CA GLY A 354 -11.05 -20.67 -3.19
C GLY A 354 -10.49 -19.35 -2.67
N ASN A 355 -9.65 -19.40 -1.62
CA ASN A 355 -9.15 -18.21 -0.92
C ASN A 355 -7.64 -17.96 -1.14
N GLY A 356 -6.89 -18.95 -1.66
CA GLY A 356 -5.46 -18.85 -1.98
C GLY A 356 -4.47 -19.04 -0.83
N ARG A 357 -4.92 -19.39 0.39
CA ARG A 357 -4.08 -19.79 1.52
C ARG A 357 -4.37 -21.24 1.90
N LEU A 358 -3.35 -21.98 2.35
CA LEU A 358 -3.57 -23.28 2.97
C LEU A 358 -4.28 -23.08 4.32
N ASP A 359 -5.51 -23.58 4.44
CA ASP A 359 -6.25 -23.58 5.70
C ASP A 359 -6.06 -24.87 6.52
N ALA A 360 -6.41 -24.82 7.80
CA ALA A 360 -6.17 -25.92 8.76
C ALA A 360 -7.07 -27.16 8.55
N SER A 361 -7.94 -27.11 7.55
CA SER A 361 -8.84 -28.16 7.05
C SER A 361 -8.23 -28.95 5.88
N GLU A 362 -7.19 -28.42 5.23
CA GLU A 362 -6.73 -28.82 3.91
C GLU A 362 -5.44 -29.65 3.93
N ASP A 363 -5.23 -30.45 2.88
CA ASP A 363 -4.02 -31.23 2.64
C ASP A 363 -3.15 -30.54 1.55
N PHE A 364 -1.83 -30.63 1.69
CA PHE A 364 -0.84 -30.18 0.71
C PHE A 364 0.07 -31.33 0.26
N ASP A 365 0.62 -31.20 -0.95
CA ASP A 365 1.62 -32.10 -1.52
C ASP A 365 3.03 -31.62 -1.09
N ASP A 366 3.69 -32.38 -0.20
CA ASP A 366 5.08 -32.26 0.30
C ASP A 366 6.13 -32.58 -0.80
N ASP A 367 5.80 -32.21 -2.04
CA ASP A 367 6.51 -32.43 -3.31
C ASP A 367 7.37 -31.21 -3.70
N GLY A 368 7.54 -30.21 -2.81
CA GLY A 368 8.38 -29.04 -3.04
C GLY A 368 7.79 -27.95 -3.95
N LEU A 369 8.55 -26.86 -4.12
CA LEU A 369 8.11 -25.67 -4.85
C LEU A 369 7.95 -25.89 -6.35
N ASP A 370 8.65 -26.86 -6.96
CA ASP A 370 8.40 -27.28 -8.34
C ASP A 370 7.20 -28.23 -8.50
N GLY A 371 6.78 -28.88 -7.41
CA GLY A 371 5.59 -29.72 -7.31
C GLY A 371 5.73 -31.10 -7.94
N VAL A 372 6.97 -31.58 -8.14
CA VAL A 372 7.30 -32.88 -8.72
C VAL A 372 8.13 -33.71 -7.74
N PRO A 373 7.66 -34.89 -7.29
CA PRO A 373 8.40 -35.68 -6.29
C PRO A 373 9.72 -36.25 -6.82
N ALA A 374 10.71 -36.31 -5.94
CA ALA A 374 12.09 -36.78 -6.12
C ALA A 374 13.00 -35.88 -6.99
N THR A 375 12.77 -34.56 -7.00
CA THR A 375 13.63 -33.56 -7.67
C THR A 375 14.77 -33.05 -6.79
N GLY A 376 14.56 -32.90 -5.49
CA GLY A 376 15.51 -32.37 -4.52
C GLY A 376 15.54 -30.84 -4.44
N ASP A 377 14.40 -30.17 -4.60
CA ASP A 377 14.26 -28.70 -4.56
C ASP A 377 13.96 -28.17 -3.13
N PHE A 378 13.27 -27.03 -3.01
CA PHE A 378 12.93 -26.42 -1.72
C PHE A 378 11.56 -26.92 -1.24
N GLY A 379 11.42 -27.26 0.04
CA GLY A 379 10.20 -27.82 0.62
C GLY A 379 10.22 -29.34 0.72
N GLU A 380 10.57 -30.06 -0.36
CA GLU A 380 10.38 -31.51 -0.53
C GLU A 380 10.66 -32.42 0.70
N ASP A 381 9.73 -33.34 0.97
CA ASP A 381 9.86 -34.48 1.91
C ASP A 381 10.13 -34.04 3.38
N ASN A 382 9.69 -32.83 3.77
CA ASN A 382 9.97 -32.19 5.06
C ASN A 382 8.78 -32.17 6.03
N GLY A 383 7.55 -32.20 5.51
CA GLY A 383 6.31 -32.28 6.29
C GLY A 383 5.79 -30.95 6.83
N THR A 384 6.18 -29.81 6.24
CA THR A 384 5.59 -28.49 6.50
C THR A 384 5.41 -27.70 5.21
N PHE A 385 4.23 -27.09 5.03
CA PHE A 385 3.89 -26.35 3.82
C PHE A 385 4.83 -25.18 3.56
N ASP A 386 5.58 -25.25 2.47
CA ASP A 386 6.64 -24.31 2.16
C ASP A 386 6.29 -23.29 1.05
N ARG A 387 6.87 -22.09 1.19
CA ARG A 387 6.69 -20.94 0.30
C ARG A 387 8.06 -20.32 0.01
N ALA A 388 8.25 -19.83 -1.21
CA ALA A 388 9.44 -19.08 -1.60
C ALA A 388 9.71 -17.95 -0.59
N PRO A 389 10.94 -17.78 -0.06
CA PRO A 389 11.21 -16.84 1.03
C PRO A 389 10.81 -15.39 0.74
N ALA A 390 10.82 -14.96 -0.52
CA ALA A 390 10.33 -13.64 -0.90
C ALA A 390 8.79 -13.53 -0.85
N LEU A 391 8.06 -14.57 -1.28
CA LEU A 391 6.60 -14.64 -1.16
C LEU A 391 6.20 -14.64 0.33
N GLN A 392 6.82 -15.46 1.18
CA GLN A 392 6.45 -15.50 2.60
C GLN A 392 6.63 -14.14 3.28
N ARG A 393 7.81 -13.50 3.14
CA ARG A 393 8.07 -12.16 3.72
C ARG A 393 7.06 -11.11 3.27
N LEU A 394 6.57 -11.23 2.04
CA LEU A 394 5.65 -10.30 1.36
C LEU A 394 4.19 -10.50 1.81
N LEU A 395 3.83 -11.73 2.21
CA LEU A 395 2.56 -12.06 2.86
C LEU A 395 2.59 -11.72 4.35
N ASP A 396 3.73 -11.91 5.03
CA ASP A 396 3.96 -11.43 6.41
C ASP A 396 3.81 -9.89 6.50
N ASP A 397 4.34 -9.17 5.51
CA ASP A 397 4.23 -7.71 5.34
C ASP A 397 2.85 -7.24 4.87
N SER A 398 1.88 -8.13 4.63
CA SER A 398 0.54 -7.76 4.16
C SER A 398 -0.21 -6.94 5.22
N PRO A 399 -0.93 -5.85 4.86
CA PRO A 399 -1.72 -5.09 5.82
C PRO A 399 -2.77 -5.94 6.58
N GLY A 400 -3.27 -7.01 5.97
CA GLY A 400 -4.13 -8.00 6.63
C GLY A 400 -3.40 -8.75 7.76
N SER A 401 -2.28 -9.39 7.45
CA SER A 401 -1.40 -10.12 8.39
C SER A 401 -0.93 -9.25 9.56
N LEU A 402 -0.58 -7.99 9.28
CA LEU A 402 -0.21 -6.99 10.28
C LEU A 402 -1.41 -6.62 11.18
N MET A 403 -2.61 -6.45 10.61
CA MET A 403 -3.84 -6.19 11.39
C MET A 403 -4.34 -7.41 12.17
N ALA A 404 -4.04 -8.64 11.75
CA ALA A 404 -4.35 -9.85 12.49
C ALA A 404 -3.45 -10.00 13.73
N THR A 405 -2.15 -9.69 13.60
CA THR A 405 -1.15 -9.84 14.67
C THR A 405 -1.06 -8.65 15.63
N MET A 406 -1.58 -7.48 15.25
CA MET A 406 -1.59 -6.25 16.07
C MET A 406 -2.16 -6.45 17.50
N PRO A 407 -1.65 -5.76 18.54
CA PRO A 407 -2.26 -5.74 19.87
C PRO A 407 -3.61 -5.00 19.90
N ASP A 408 -4.60 -5.50 20.65
CA ASP A 408 -5.95 -4.91 20.75
C ASP A 408 -5.93 -3.43 21.15
N ALA A 409 -5.07 -3.07 22.10
CA ALA A 409 -4.88 -1.70 22.57
C ALA A 409 -4.41 -0.73 21.47
N GLN A 410 -3.63 -1.22 20.49
CA GLN A 410 -3.26 -0.44 19.31
C GLN A 410 -4.40 -0.39 18.30
N SER A 411 -5.05 -1.52 18.02
CA SER A 411 -6.15 -1.57 17.05
C SER A 411 -7.37 -0.75 17.46
N ALA A 412 -7.60 -0.51 18.77
CA ALA A 412 -8.65 0.38 19.25
C ALA A 412 -8.29 1.89 19.11
N ARG A 413 -6.99 2.19 19.09
CA ARG A 413 -6.44 3.56 19.04
C ARG A 413 -6.25 4.07 17.61
N LEU A 414 -5.98 3.19 16.65
CA LEU A 414 -5.70 3.52 15.25
C LEU A 414 -6.99 3.74 14.44
N ASP A 415 -7.18 4.94 13.87
CA ASP A 415 -8.24 5.18 12.87
C ASP A 415 -7.73 4.84 11.46
N VAL A 416 -8.61 4.36 10.56
CA VAL A 416 -8.19 3.98 9.19
C VAL A 416 -9.16 4.53 8.15
N TRP A 417 -8.60 5.23 7.15
CA TRP A 417 -9.28 5.58 5.90
C TRP A 417 -8.79 4.68 4.78
N MET A 418 -9.73 4.16 3.99
CA MET A 418 -9.47 3.45 2.75
C MET A 418 -10.26 4.09 1.61
N ASP A 419 -9.70 4.16 0.40
CA ASP A 419 -10.52 4.32 -0.81
C ASP A 419 -10.05 3.43 -1.96
N ALA A 420 -10.95 3.07 -2.87
CA ALA A 420 -10.61 2.31 -4.07
C ALA A 420 -11.62 2.57 -5.21
N GLY A 421 -11.14 2.48 -6.45
CA GLY A 421 -11.98 2.61 -7.63
C GLY A 421 -12.63 1.27 -7.98
N ILE A 422 -13.96 1.23 -8.09
CA ILE A 422 -14.69 -0.03 -8.41
C ILE A 422 -14.47 -0.53 -9.85
N ARG A 423 -13.74 0.24 -10.67
CA ARG A 423 -13.35 -0.08 -12.05
C ARG A 423 -11.84 0.16 -12.29
N ASP A 424 -11.03 0.01 -11.25
CA ASP A 424 -9.57 0.04 -11.37
C ASP A 424 -9.08 -1.21 -12.13
N PHE A 425 -8.18 -1.04 -13.09
CA PHE A 425 -7.59 -2.15 -13.85
C PHE A 425 -6.70 -3.05 -12.98
N LEU A 426 -6.17 -2.52 -11.87
CA LEU A 426 -5.48 -3.28 -10.83
C LEU A 426 -6.47 -3.90 -9.80
N ASN A 427 -7.77 -3.87 -10.07
CA ASN A 427 -8.86 -4.42 -9.25
C ASN A 427 -8.77 -4.05 -7.75
N THR A 428 -8.30 -2.84 -7.47
CA THR A 428 -7.93 -2.39 -6.12
C THR A 428 -9.11 -2.35 -5.14
N ALA A 429 -10.35 -2.30 -5.65
CA ALA A 429 -11.54 -2.43 -4.82
C ALA A 429 -11.77 -3.86 -4.34
N GLN A 430 -11.58 -4.87 -5.20
CA GLN A 430 -11.62 -6.28 -4.80
C GLN A 430 -10.53 -6.58 -3.77
N THR A 431 -9.30 -6.12 -4.00
CA THR A 431 -8.20 -6.27 -3.04
C THR A 431 -8.45 -5.55 -1.71
N SER A 432 -9.03 -4.34 -1.77
CA SER A 432 -9.40 -3.59 -0.57
C SER A 432 -10.62 -4.17 0.16
N ASN A 433 -11.53 -4.88 -0.53
CA ASN A 433 -12.61 -5.62 0.12
C ASN A 433 -12.06 -6.73 1.04
N ALA A 434 -10.99 -7.44 0.63
CA ALA A 434 -10.33 -8.45 1.45
C ALA A 434 -9.80 -7.85 2.78
N LEU A 435 -8.97 -6.79 2.72
CA LEU A 435 -8.53 -6.06 3.92
C LEU A 435 -9.70 -5.52 4.75
N TYR A 436 -10.70 -4.93 4.09
CA TYR A 436 -11.88 -4.38 4.76
C TYR A 436 -12.64 -5.44 5.57
N ALA A 437 -12.75 -6.67 5.05
CA ALA A 437 -13.33 -7.78 5.79
C ALA A 437 -12.51 -8.13 7.04
N GLN A 438 -11.17 -8.22 6.91
CA GLN A 438 -10.28 -8.47 8.06
C GLN A 438 -10.47 -7.40 9.15
N LEU A 439 -10.48 -6.12 8.75
CA LEU A 439 -10.71 -4.97 9.63
C LEU A 439 -12.10 -5.04 10.30
N LYS A 440 -13.15 -5.38 9.56
CA LYS A 440 -14.53 -5.48 10.05
C LYS A 440 -14.73 -6.60 11.08
N ARG A 441 -13.99 -7.71 10.98
CA ARG A 441 -13.97 -8.77 12.00
C ARG A 441 -13.41 -8.27 13.33
N ARG A 442 -12.36 -7.45 13.30
CA ARG A 442 -11.68 -6.95 14.51
C ARG A 442 -12.29 -5.68 15.10
N ILE A 443 -12.80 -4.79 14.25
CA ILE A 443 -13.29 -3.46 14.61
C ILE A 443 -14.77 -3.36 14.19
N PRO A 444 -15.75 -3.57 15.09
CA PRO A 444 -17.17 -3.59 14.74
C PRO A 444 -17.74 -2.27 14.20
N SER A 445 -17.04 -1.16 14.41
CA SER A 445 -17.35 0.17 13.85
C SER A 445 -16.66 0.41 12.49
N THR A 446 -16.52 -0.64 11.68
CA THR A 446 -15.95 -0.59 10.32
C THR A 446 -17.06 -0.44 9.28
N THR A 447 -17.02 0.64 8.50
CA THR A 447 -18.09 1.02 7.56
C THR A 447 -17.55 1.17 6.13
N ALA A 448 -18.32 0.74 5.14
CA ALA A 448 -18.03 0.98 3.73
C ALA A 448 -19.15 1.77 3.05
N TYR A 449 -18.77 2.59 2.07
CA TYR A 449 -19.62 3.54 1.34
C TYR A 449 -19.47 3.30 -0.16
N SER A 450 -20.54 3.45 -0.93
CA SER A 450 -20.57 3.14 -2.38
C SER A 450 -20.75 4.43 -3.19
N GLY A 451 -19.75 5.30 -3.09
CA GLY A 451 -19.70 6.62 -3.70
C GLY A 451 -19.82 7.76 -2.68
N PHE A 452 -19.41 8.96 -3.07
CA PHE A 452 -19.34 10.12 -2.18
C PHE A 452 -20.69 10.57 -1.60
N ALA A 453 -21.81 10.21 -2.24
CA ALA A 453 -23.16 10.57 -1.78
C ALA A 453 -23.66 9.69 -0.61
N ASP A 454 -23.03 8.54 -0.37
CA ASP A 454 -23.34 7.63 0.75
C ASP A 454 -22.65 8.03 2.06
N LEU A 455 -21.67 8.94 2.00
CA LEU A 455 -20.95 9.40 3.18
C LEU A 455 -21.91 10.09 4.16
N PRO A 456 -21.81 9.82 5.47
CA PRO A 456 -22.74 10.35 6.47
C PRO A 456 -22.74 11.87 6.46
N LEU A 457 -23.91 12.49 6.32
CA LEU A 457 -24.05 13.95 6.30
C LEU A 457 -24.02 14.54 7.73
N ASP A 458 -23.31 15.65 7.91
CA ASP A 458 -23.44 16.50 9.08
C ASP A 458 -24.90 16.95 9.23
N GLN A 459 -25.41 16.90 10.47
CA GLN A 459 -26.82 17.13 10.83
C GLN A 459 -27.41 18.48 10.35
N LYS A 460 -26.58 19.41 9.88
CA LYS A 460 -27.00 20.70 9.30
C LYS A 460 -27.35 20.62 7.81
N TYR A 461 -27.02 19.52 7.12
CA TYR A 461 -27.40 19.25 5.74
C TYR A 461 -28.57 18.25 5.70
N THR A 462 -29.68 18.65 5.08
CA THR A 462 -30.92 17.84 5.04
C THR A 462 -31.00 16.89 3.85
N GLU A 463 -30.12 17.05 2.86
CA GLU A 463 -30.01 16.25 1.65
C GLU A 463 -28.59 16.40 1.09
N SER A 464 -28.04 15.35 0.47
CA SER A 464 -26.81 15.50 -0.31
C SER A 464 -27.14 16.34 -1.55
N THR A 465 -26.33 17.36 -1.82
CA THR A 465 -26.39 18.06 -3.10
C THR A 465 -25.97 17.10 -4.23
N SER A 466 -26.42 17.36 -5.46
CA SER A 466 -25.98 16.61 -6.66
C SER A 466 -24.52 16.89 -7.08
N GLN A 467 -23.74 17.45 -6.16
CA GLN A 467 -22.31 17.68 -6.20
C GLN A 467 -21.83 17.46 -4.77
N TYR A 468 -20.82 16.62 -4.59
CA TYR A 468 -20.19 16.38 -3.31
C TYR A 468 -19.26 17.55 -2.92
N PHE A 469 -19.28 17.94 -1.65
CA PHE A 469 -18.29 18.83 -1.06
C PHE A 469 -17.79 18.21 0.25
N TYR A 470 -16.46 18.09 0.38
CA TYR A 470 -15.80 17.41 1.51
C TYR A 470 -16.31 17.83 2.89
N TYR A 471 -16.68 19.09 3.07
CA TYR A 471 -17.13 19.63 4.36
C TYR A 471 -18.59 19.29 4.74
N GLN A 472 -19.35 18.63 3.86
CA GLN A 472 -20.74 18.22 4.12
C GLN A 472 -20.84 16.97 5.01
N SER A 473 -19.81 16.12 4.99
CA SER A 473 -19.81 14.85 5.72
C SER A 473 -19.46 15.03 7.19
N ASP A 474 -20.01 14.16 8.04
CA ASP A 474 -19.64 14.00 9.44
C ASP A 474 -18.57 12.91 9.56
N TYR A 475 -17.34 13.33 9.86
CA TYR A 475 -16.17 12.45 9.94
C TYR A 475 -15.90 11.92 11.35
N SER A 476 -16.79 12.15 12.33
CA SER A 476 -16.66 11.62 13.70
C SER A 476 -16.58 10.09 13.71
N ARG A 477 -16.05 9.50 14.80
CA ARG A 477 -16.06 8.03 14.98
C ARG A 477 -17.49 7.48 15.05
N ASP A 478 -18.43 8.24 15.62
CA ASP A 478 -19.84 7.88 15.76
C ASP A 478 -20.60 7.87 14.43
N ALA A 479 -20.39 8.87 13.56
CA ALA A 479 -21.11 8.96 12.29
C ALA A 479 -20.49 8.10 11.18
N MET A 480 -19.15 8.02 11.11
CA MET A 480 -18.44 7.41 9.98
C MET A 480 -17.79 6.05 10.32
N GLY A 481 -17.70 5.68 11.59
CA GLY A 481 -16.99 4.48 12.06
C GLY A 481 -15.49 4.71 12.25
N GLN A 482 -14.82 3.85 13.04
CA GLN A 482 -13.37 3.94 13.28
C GLN A 482 -12.55 3.63 12.01
N VAL A 483 -13.02 2.67 11.22
CA VAL A 483 -12.50 2.34 9.89
C VAL A 483 -13.55 2.74 8.87
N ALA A 484 -13.16 3.50 7.86
CA ALA A 484 -14.04 4.00 6.81
C ALA A 484 -13.47 3.68 5.42
N TYR A 485 -14.25 3.01 4.57
CA TYR A 485 -13.84 2.59 3.23
C TYR A 485 -14.76 3.16 2.15
N LEU A 486 -14.22 4.05 1.30
CA LEU A 486 -14.94 4.63 0.17
C LEU A 486 -14.64 3.87 -1.14
N ARG A 487 -15.66 3.22 -1.69
CA ARG A 487 -15.62 2.62 -3.02
C ARG A 487 -16.25 3.61 -4.00
N TYR A 488 -15.46 4.20 -4.89
CA TYR A 488 -15.94 5.24 -5.81
C TYR A 488 -16.07 4.70 -7.25
N GLY A 489 -17.08 5.19 -7.97
CA GLY A 489 -17.48 4.76 -9.33
C GLY A 489 -18.96 4.42 -9.44
N ASP A 490 -19.57 4.64 -10.60
CA ASP A 490 -20.94 4.24 -10.91
C ASP A 490 -21.04 2.72 -11.17
N ALA A 491 -21.59 1.99 -10.20
CA ALA A 491 -21.82 0.54 -10.25
C ALA A 491 -22.75 0.10 -11.40
N ALA A 492 -23.62 0.99 -11.90
CA ALA A 492 -24.55 0.69 -12.99
C ALA A 492 -23.90 0.69 -14.38
N VAL A 493 -22.60 0.97 -14.49
CA VAL A 493 -21.87 1.11 -15.77
C VAL A 493 -20.63 0.21 -15.77
N CYS A 494 -20.57 -0.73 -16.72
CA CYS A 494 -19.35 -1.47 -17.08
C CYS A 494 -18.88 -0.98 -18.46
N PRO A 495 -17.57 -0.76 -18.71
CA PRO A 495 -17.11 0.01 -19.86
C PRO A 495 -17.22 -0.77 -21.18
N ASP A 496 -18.21 -0.40 -21.99
CA ASP A 496 -18.54 -1.00 -23.28
C ASP A 496 -17.78 -0.34 -24.45
N SER A 497 -16.44 -0.28 -24.32
CA SER A 497 -15.43 0.43 -25.14
C SER A 497 -15.10 1.89 -24.75
N ASP A 498 -13.84 2.26 -25.01
CA ASP A 498 -13.15 3.39 -24.35
C ASP A 498 -13.51 4.78 -24.91
N VAL A 499 -14.64 5.33 -24.46
CA VAL A 499 -15.06 6.72 -24.75
C VAL A 499 -15.70 7.48 -23.59
N ASN A 500 -16.16 6.83 -22.52
CA ASN A 500 -16.92 7.48 -21.44
C ASN A 500 -16.62 6.91 -20.04
N LEU A 501 -15.60 7.47 -19.38
CA LEU A 501 -15.80 8.37 -18.22
C LEU A 501 -14.54 8.43 -17.35
N GLY A 502 -13.91 7.29 -17.07
CA GLY A 502 -12.77 7.18 -16.14
C GLY A 502 -13.12 7.35 -14.64
N ASP A 503 -14.39 7.61 -14.35
CA ASP A 503 -15.01 7.46 -13.03
C ASP A 503 -14.73 6.06 -12.47
N GLY A 504 -14.44 5.94 -11.17
CA GLY A 504 -14.09 4.65 -10.54
C GLY A 504 -12.82 3.95 -11.05
N ASN A 505 -12.02 4.55 -11.93
CA ASN A 505 -10.70 4.03 -12.33
C ASN A 505 -9.63 4.39 -11.26
N HIS A 506 -8.38 3.94 -11.42
CA HIS A 506 -7.28 4.02 -10.45
C HIS A 506 -7.10 5.36 -9.73
N VAL A 507 -7.15 6.47 -10.48
CA VAL A 507 -7.15 7.85 -9.93
C VAL A 507 -8.56 8.43 -9.83
N GLY A 508 -9.45 8.06 -10.76
CA GLY A 508 -10.80 8.61 -10.92
C GLY A 508 -10.80 9.91 -11.74
N ALA A 509 -11.83 10.12 -12.55
CA ALA A 509 -11.90 11.20 -13.54
C ALA A 509 -12.39 12.54 -12.95
N GLY A 510 -11.54 13.12 -12.09
CA GLY A 510 -11.82 14.35 -11.35
C GLY A 510 -12.07 14.09 -9.86
N ASP A 511 -12.35 12.84 -9.49
CA ASP A 511 -12.52 12.41 -8.10
C ASP A 511 -11.29 12.68 -7.23
N VAL A 512 -10.08 12.74 -7.82
CA VAL A 512 -8.82 12.97 -7.10
C VAL A 512 -8.86 14.14 -6.11
N VAL A 513 -9.56 15.24 -6.43
CA VAL A 513 -9.73 16.37 -5.50
C VAL A 513 -10.66 15.99 -4.35
N SER A 514 -11.79 15.35 -4.65
CA SER A 514 -12.74 14.84 -3.66
C SER A 514 -12.08 13.82 -2.72
N ARG A 515 -11.38 12.82 -3.26
CA ARG A 515 -10.64 11.77 -2.53
C ARG A 515 -9.65 12.39 -1.54
N ILE A 516 -8.77 13.27 -2.01
CA ILE A 516 -7.74 13.91 -1.18
C ILE A 516 -8.36 14.78 -0.09
N PHE A 517 -9.34 15.63 -0.40
CA PHE A 517 -9.98 16.46 0.62
C PHE A 517 -10.81 15.63 1.61
N THR A 518 -11.35 14.48 1.21
CA THR A 518 -12.06 13.54 2.11
C THR A 518 -11.09 12.89 3.09
N LEU A 519 -9.94 12.36 2.60
CA LEU A 519 -8.86 11.87 3.46
C LEU A 519 -8.40 12.93 4.45
N PHE A 520 -8.07 14.15 4.00
CA PHE A 520 -7.58 15.19 4.91
C PHE A 520 -8.65 15.67 5.90
N SER A 521 -9.93 15.56 5.56
CA SER A 521 -11.04 15.82 6.49
C SER A 521 -11.18 14.71 7.55
N PHE A 522 -11.03 13.45 7.15
CA PHE A 522 -10.98 12.30 8.07
C PHE A 522 -9.77 12.41 9.01
N LEU A 523 -8.55 12.57 8.48
CA LEU A 523 -7.31 12.80 9.24
C LEU A 523 -7.48 13.96 10.24
N SER A 524 -8.10 15.05 9.79
CA SER A 524 -8.37 16.21 10.65
C SER A 524 -9.36 15.87 11.77
N ALA A 525 -10.42 15.12 11.47
CA ALA A 525 -11.47 14.76 12.41
C ALA A 525 -10.99 13.84 13.54
N ARG A 526 -10.14 12.86 13.21
CA ARG A 526 -9.62 11.88 14.17
C ARG A 526 -8.50 12.40 15.07
N MET A 527 -8.09 13.66 14.89
CA MET A 527 -7.20 14.37 15.80
C MET A 527 -7.95 15.42 16.65
N PRO A 528 -7.56 15.62 17.93
CA PRO A 528 -8.17 16.60 18.82
C PRO A 528 -8.25 18.00 18.19
N ALA A 529 -9.40 18.67 18.32
CA ALA A 529 -9.77 19.88 17.58
C ALA A 529 -8.93 21.15 17.84
N GLN A 530 -7.80 21.04 18.56
CA GLN A 530 -6.85 22.09 18.91
C GLN A 530 -6.05 22.53 17.67
N GLY A 531 -6.66 23.33 16.79
CA GLY A 531 -6.23 23.56 15.40
C GLY A 531 -7.36 23.57 14.37
N ARG A 532 -8.61 23.28 14.80
CA ARG A 532 -9.89 23.50 14.08
C ARG A 532 -10.85 24.44 14.83
N ASP A 533 -10.55 24.68 16.09
CA ASP A 533 -11.24 25.50 17.09
C ASP A 533 -11.20 27.01 16.81
N GLU A 534 -10.14 27.51 16.16
CA GLU A 534 -9.94 28.93 15.87
C GLU A 534 -9.47 29.17 14.42
N SER A 535 -10.21 30.00 13.67
CA SER A 535 -9.85 30.57 12.35
C SER A 535 -9.29 31.98 12.50
N PHE A 536 -8.39 32.38 11.60
CA PHE A 536 -7.76 33.69 11.60
C PHE A 536 -7.80 34.30 10.20
N GLY A 537 -8.05 35.61 10.12
CA GLY A 537 -8.10 36.34 8.85
C GLY A 537 -6.70 36.71 8.32
N GLY A 538 -6.67 37.70 7.44
CA GLY A 538 -5.42 38.29 6.94
C GLY A 538 -4.99 37.80 5.55
N SER A 539 -4.01 38.50 4.99
CA SER A 539 -3.38 38.30 3.69
C SER A 539 -2.05 37.57 3.81
N LEU A 540 -1.52 37.01 2.72
CA LEU A 540 -0.21 36.34 2.73
C LEU A 540 0.92 37.25 3.27
N THR A 541 0.86 38.56 2.99
CA THR A 541 1.80 39.56 3.52
C THR A 541 1.70 39.84 5.03
N GLU A 542 0.68 39.31 5.70
CA GLU A 542 0.51 39.38 7.16
C GLU A 542 0.83 38.03 7.82
N LEU A 543 0.65 36.92 7.10
CA LEU A 543 0.85 35.55 7.60
C LEU A 543 2.24 34.97 7.33
N ALA A 544 3.00 35.52 6.37
CA ALA A 544 4.20 34.90 5.81
C ALA A 544 5.42 35.85 5.74
N PRO A 545 6.67 35.40 6.02
CA PRO A 545 7.83 36.28 6.13
C PRO A 545 8.26 37.02 4.84
N SER A 546 8.07 36.41 3.67
CA SER A 546 8.26 37.07 2.36
C SER A 546 6.94 37.49 1.72
N GLY A 547 5.82 37.02 2.25
CA GLY A 547 4.47 37.34 1.82
C GLY A 547 3.97 36.45 0.68
N THR A 548 4.56 35.26 0.48
CA THR A 548 4.27 34.37 -0.65
C THR A 548 3.85 32.97 -0.19
N LEU A 549 3.28 32.19 -1.11
CA LEU A 549 2.92 30.79 -0.84
C LEU A 549 4.15 29.88 -0.65
N THR A 550 5.32 30.25 -1.18
CA THR A 550 6.56 29.47 -1.05
C THR A 550 7.20 29.57 0.34
N ASP A 551 6.70 30.47 1.20
CA ASP A 551 7.01 30.45 2.64
C ASP A 551 6.33 29.25 3.33
N PHE A 552 5.15 28.84 2.85
CA PHE A 552 4.36 27.74 3.44
C PHE A 552 4.61 26.39 2.77
N ALA A 553 4.76 26.34 1.44
CA ALA A 553 4.95 25.08 0.72
C ALA A 553 6.12 25.16 -0.27
N ASN A 554 7.05 24.23 -0.15
CA ASN A 554 8.23 24.12 -1.02
C ASN A 554 8.84 22.72 -0.93
N MET A 555 9.90 22.48 -1.70
CA MET A 555 10.82 21.37 -1.46
C MET A 555 11.85 21.75 -0.37
N SER A 556 12.32 20.75 0.36
CA SER A 556 13.49 20.79 1.23
C SER A 556 14.24 19.47 1.13
N SER A 557 15.35 19.31 1.85
CA SER A 557 16.10 18.06 1.87
C SER A 557 16.87 17.85 3.16
N TYR A 558 17.19 16.59 3.45
CA TYR A 558 18.04 16.19 4.58
C TYR A 558 19.16 15.26 4.10
N ASP A 559 20.30 15.28 4.77
CA ASP A 559 21.38 14.32 4.52
C ASP A 559 21.00 12.96 5.14
N SER A 560 20.64 11.99 4.31
CA SER A 560 20.40 10.61 4.76
C SER A 560 21.73 9.92 5.04
N THR A 561 21.92 9.44 6.27
CA THR A 561 23.13 8.67 6.62
C THR A 561 23.01 7.22 6.15
N VAL A 562 21.79 6.73 6.00
CA VAL A 562 21.47 5.40 5.45
C VAL A 562 21.74 5.35 3.95
N LEU A 563 21.20 6.29 3.16
CA LEU A 563 21.40 6.32 1.70
C LEU A 563 22.72 6.98 1.27
N GLY A 564 23.48 7.56 2.20
CA GLY A 564 24.76 8.22 1.94
C GLY A 564 24.67 9.49 1.09
N ARG A 565 23.46 10.06 0.93
CA ARG A 565 23.16 11.19 0.02
C ARG A 565 22.07 12.10 0.60
N PRO A 566 21.94 13.35 0.12
CA PRO A 566 20.75 14.15 0.33
C PRO A 566 19.51 13.46 -0.23
N VAL A 567 18.39 13.60 0.47
CA VAL A 567 17.06 13.12 0.07
C VAL A 567 16.10 14.31 0.12
N ASP A 568 15.44 14.57 -1.01
CA ASP A 568 14.45 15.64 -1.14
C ASP A 568 13.10 15.22 -0.54
N PHE A 569 12.34 16.19 -0.03
CA PHE A 569 10.96 16.01 0.41
C PHE A 569 10.17 17.32 0.22
N GLY A 570 8.87 17.22 -0.06
CA GLY A 570 7.99 18.37 -0.09
C GLY A 570 7.41 18.66 1.30
N PHE A 571 7.10 19.91 1.60
CA PHE A 571 6.40 20.28 2.83
C PHE A 571 5.22 21.24 2.58
N LEU A 572 4.27 21.26 3.52
CA LEU A 572 3.29 22.31 3.74
C LEU A 572 3.28 22.67 5.23
N LEU A 573 3.43 23.96 5.53
CA LEU A 573 3.30 24.51 6.88
C LEU A 573 1.90 25.09 7.09
N PRO A 574 1.31 24.97 8.30
CA PRO A 574 0.00 25.51 8.59
C PRO A 574 0.00 27.06 8.51
N PRO A 575 -1.13 27.70 8.15
CA PRO A 575 -1.11 29.12 7.79
C PRO A 575 -0.85 30.10 8.95
N ASP A 576 -0.82 29.64 10.21
CA ASP A 576 -0.40 30.42 11.39
C ASP A 576 1.08 30.21 11.78
N TYR A 577 1.85 29.37 11.08
CA TYR A 577 3.18 28.91 11.50
C TYR A 577 4.23 30.01 11.73
N PHE A 578 4.08 31.18 11.11
CA PHE A 578 4.99 32.32 11.26
C PHE A 578 4.43 33.46 12.13
N LEU A 579 3.21 33.34 12.65
CA LEU A 579 2.61 34.38 13.48
C LEU A 579 3.34 34.50 14.85
N PRO A 580 3.60 35.72 15.35
CA PRO A 580 4.23 35.93 16.66
C PRO A 580 3.55 35.21 17.83
N GLU A 581 2.22 35.18 17.82
CA GLU A 581 1.36 34.50 18.79
C GLU A 581 1.41 32.96 18.70
N ALA A 582 1.91 32.41 17.60
CA ALA A 582 2.02 30.97 17.34
C ALA A 582 3.46 30.44 17.46
N GLN A 583 4.43 31.24 17.92
CA GLN A 583 5.84 30.83 18.01
C GLN A 583 6.08 29.61 18.90
N ASP A 584 5.35 29.49 20.01
CA ASP A 584 5.38 28.32 20.89
C ASP A 584 4.41 27.19 20.46
N ARG A 585 3.56 27.42 19.43
CA ARG A 585 2.59 26.44 18.95
C ARG A 585 3.30 25.27 18.26
N ARG A 586 2.85 24.06 18.59
CA ARG A 586 3.26 22.79 17.99
C ARG A 586 2.07 22.15 17.26
N TYR A 587 2.37 21.42 16.19
CA TYR A 587 1.38 20.96 15.21
C TYR A 587 1.45 19.44 14.98
N PRO A 588 0.32 18.77 14.71
CA PRO A 588 0.32 17.43 14.14
C PRO A 588 1.10 17.37 12.82
N VAL A 589 1.55 16.17 12.43
CA VAL A 589 2.28 15.93 11.18
C VAL A 589 1.58 14.84 10.37
N LEU A 590 1.35 15.11 9.09
CA LEU A 590 0.74 14.17 8.15
C LEU A 590 1.76 13.83 7.07
N TYR A 591 2.23 12.58 7.06
CA TYR A 591 3.16 12.08 6.03
C TYR A 591 2.34 11.48 4.89
N PHE A 592 2.63 11.88 3.66
CA PHE A 592 1.91 11.43 2.47
C PHE A 592 2.88 10.90 1.40
N PHE A 593 2.69 9.63 1.03
CA PHE A 593 3.43 8.92 0.00
C PHE A 593 2.71 9.01 -1.36
N HIS A 594 3.45 9.21 -2.45
CA HIS A 594 2.86 9.33 -3.80
C HIS A 594 2.79 7.98 -4.54
N GLY A 595 2.11 7.99 -5.70
CA GLY A 595 2.04 6.83 -6.60
C GLY A 595 3.31 6.60 -7.42
N GLN A 596 3.34 5.51 -8.16
CA GLN A 596 4.41 5.16 -9.09
C GLN A 596 4.60 6.26 -10.16
N GLY A 597 5.84 6.53 -10.56
CA GLY A 597 6.15 7.52 -11.61
C GLY A 597 5.92 8.99 -11.24
N MET A 598 5.48 9.27 -10.00
CA MET A 598 5.39 10.61 -9.43
C MET A 598 6.65 10.96 -8.61
N LYS A 599 6.74 12.21 -8.15
CA LYS A 599 7.70 12.70 -7.15
C LYS A 599 7.02 13.63 -6.15
N ALA A 600 7.63 13.85 -4.99
CA ALA A 600 7.06 14.71 -3.94
C ALA A 600 6.78 16.15 -4.42
N GLN A 601 7.60 16.69 -5.33
CA GLN A 601 7.43 18.01 -5.93
C GLN A 601 6.04 18.20 -6.59
N ASP A 602 5.46 17.14 -7.16
CA ASP A 602 4.18 17.25 -7.88
C ASP A 602 3.00 17.45 -6.89
N LEU A 603 3.13 16.96 -5.65
CA LEU A 603 2.12 17.11 -4.59
C LEU A 603 2.19 18.46 -3.86
N VAL A 604 3.29 19.20 -3.94
CA VAL A 604 3.41 20.54 -3.30
C VAL A 604 2.32 21.49 -3.77
N ALA A 605 1.93 21.44 -5.06
CA ALA A 605 0.85 22.25 -5.62
C ALA A 605 -0.54 21.84 -5.10
N LEU A 606 -0.75 20.54 -4.84
CA LEU A 606 -1.97 20.01 -4.23
C LEU A 606 -2.08 20.44 -2.77
N GLY A 607 -0.97 20.43 -2.02
CA GLY A 607 -0.90 20.91 -0.64
C GLY A 607 -1.34 22.36 -0.47
N LEU A 608 -1.01 23.24 -1.43
CA LEU A 608 -1.44 24.64 -1.40
C LEU A 608 -2.98 24.81 -1.47
N ALA A 609 -3.73 23.83 -1.99
CA ALA A 609 -5.19 23.86 -1.96
C ALA A 609 -5.77 23.60 -0.55
N LEU A 610 -5.05 22.87 0.31
CA LEU A 610 -5.43 22.55 1.69
C LEU A 610 -5.19 23.73 2.66
N LEU A 611 -4.32 24.68 2.29
CA LEU A 611 -3.99 25.86 3.11
C LEU A 611 -5.21 26.74 3.40
N GLY A 612 -6.14 26.89 2.45
CA GLY A 612 -7.39 27.64 2.65
C GLY A 612 -8.28 27.05 3.76
N PRO A 613 -8.72 25.79 3.64
CA PRO A 613 -9.49 25.08 4.66
C PRO A 613 -8.83 24.97 6.05
N MET A 614 -7.49 25.03 6.13
CA MET A 614 -6.73 25.11 7.38
C MET A 614 -6.72 26.50 8.04
N LYS A 615 -7.10 27.55 7.30
CA LYS A 615 -7.10 28.96 7.74
C LYS A 615 -8.50 29.44 8.11
N GLU A 616 -9.47 29.18 7.24
CA GLU A 616 -10.86 29.60 7.31
C GLU A 616 -11.77 28.47 6.83
N SER A 617 -13.03 28.46 7.27
CA SER A 617 -14.02 27.45 6.88
C SER A 617 -14.79 27.84 5.62
N ALA A 618 -14.96 26.91 4.68
CA ALA A 618 -15.90 27.01 3.56
C ALA A 618 -17.36 26.88 4.03
N ARG A 619 -17.61 26.17 5.13
CA ARG A 619 -18.93 26.13 5.77
C ARG A 619 -19.26 27.45 6.45
N SER A 620 -20.44 27.99 6.16
CA SER A 620 -20.86 29.30 6.68
C SER A 620 -21.11 29.32 8.20
N ASP A 621 -21.46 28.19 8.82
CA ASP A 621 -21.73 28.08 10.25
C ASP A 621 -20.44 28.04 11.09
N ARG A 622 -19.46 27.24 10.65
CA ARG A 622 -18.11 27.19 11.25
C ARG A 622 -17.39 28.51 11.05
N LEU A 623 -17.48 29.12 9.85
CA LEU A 623 -16.92 30.45 9.57
C LEU A 623 -17.52 31.54 10.48
N GLN A 624 -18.83 31.56 10.69
CA GLN A 624 -19.49 32.47 11.65
C GLN A 624 -19.09 32.18 13.11
N SER A 625 -18.72 30.94 13.42
CA SER A 625 -18.26 30.50 14.74
C SER A 625 -16.75 30.72 14.95
N GLY A 626 -16.03 31.21 13.94
CA GLY A 626 -14.58 31.38 13.99
C GLY A 626 -13.81 30.05 13.99
N LYS A 627 -14.30 29.02 13.30
CA LYS A 627 -13.65 27.69 13.16
C LYS A 627 -13.15 27.44 11.73
N THR A 628 -12.15 26.57 11.57
CA THR A 628 -11.64 26.11 10.27
C THR A 628 -12.28 24.76 9.89
N ASP A 629 -12.13 24.28 8.66
CA ASP A 629 -12.60 22.95 8.27
C ASP A 629 -11.52 21.88 8.55
N LEU A 630 -10.29 22.11 8.06
CA LEU A 630 -9.16 21.19 8.25
C LEU A 630 -8.31 21.57 9.47
N GLN A 631 -7.70 20.55 10.06
CA GLN A 631 -6.74 20.66 11.16
C GLN A 631 -5.46 21.33 10.70
N ARG A 632 -5.01 22.34 11.44
CA ARG A 632 -3.67 22.91 11.24
C ARG A 632 -2.61 21.90 11.61
N ALA A 633 -2.04 21.31 10.56
CA ALA A 633 -0.98 20.32 10.61
C ALA A 633 0.16 20.73 9.67
N ILE A 634 1.35 20.18 9.90
CA ILE A 634 2.42 20.13 8.91
C ILE A 634 2.11 18.93 7.99
N ILE A 635 2.20 19.10 6.67
CA ILE A 635 2.14 17.96 5.73
C ILE A 635 3.54 17.76 5.14
N ILE A 636 3.98 16.50 5.07
CA ILE A 636 5.25 16.09 4.48
C ILE A 636 4.94 15.19 3.28
N TRP A 637 5.32 15.64 2.08
CA TRP A 637 5.23 14.87 0.84
C TRP A 637 6.54 14.08 0.70
N VAL A 638 6.48 12.77 0.89
CA VAL A 638 7.67 11.91 0.94
C VAL A 638 8.06 11.51 -0.48
N ASP A 639 9.31 11.73 -0.89
CA ASP A 639 9.75 11.42 -2.24
C ASP A 639 10.18 9.95 -2.38
N GLY A 640 9.49 9.23 -3.27
CA GLY A 640 9.71 7.84 -3.63
C GLY A 640 10.15 7.68 -5.10
N ASN A 641 10.42 8.79 -5.78
CA ASN A 641 10.92 8.84 -7.14
C ASN A 641 12.31 8.17 -7.25
N CYS A 642 12.52 7.40 -8.31
CA CYS A 642 13.82 6.80 -8.60
C CYS A 642 14.86 7.84 -9.02
N GLU A 643 16.04 7.78 -8.39
CA GLU A 643 17.20 8.60 -8.75
C GLU A 643 18.33 7.72 -9.25
N GLY A 644 19.01 8.16 -10.31
CA GLY A 644 20.13 7.44 -10.90
C GLY A 644 19.74 6.03 -11.35
N ASP A 645 20.50 5.05 -10.87
CA ASP A 645 20.33 3.63 -11.19
C ASP A 645 19.58 2.86 -10.09
N ALA A 646 18.83 3.53 -9.20
CA ALA A 646 18.18 2.85 -8.07
C ALA A 646 17.05 1.90 -8.50
N CYS A 647 16.22 2.34 -9.43
CA CYS A 647 15.00 1.72 -9.93
C CYS A 647 14.51 2.46 -11.20
N TYR A 648 13.48 1.98 -11.88
CA TYR A 648 12.92 2.59 -13.10
C TYR A 648 11.95 3.73 -12.80
N THR A 649 10.93 3.49 -11.96
CA THR A 649 9.71 4.32 -11.84
C THR A 649 9.20 4.56 -10.42
N GLY A 650 9.51 3.71 -9.44
CA GLY A 650 9.20 3.95 -8.03
C GLY A 650 9.94 3.01 -7.07
N ASN A 651 10.29 3.50 -5.87
CA ASN A 651 11.12 2.74 -4.92
C ASN A 651 10.34 1.97 -3.83
N PHE A 652 8.99 1.94 -3.90
CA PHE A 652 8.09 1.33 -2.92
C PHE A 652 8.30 1.75 -1.45
N TYR A 653 9.10 2.81 -1.22
CA TYR A 653 9.60 3.24 0.09
C TYR A 653 10.11 2.07 0.94
N ALA A 654 10.77 1.10 0.30
CA ALA A 654 11.22 -0.15 0.90
C ALA A 654 12.74 -0.20 1.08
N ASP A 655 13.23 -1.02 2.01
CA ASP A 655 14.63 -1.44 2.04
C ASP A 655 14.81 -2.61 1.06
N PHE A 656 15.44 -2.36 -0.10
CA PHE A 656 15.51 -3.29 -1.23
C PHE A 656 16.10 -4.64 -0.83
N ARG A 657 15.41 -5.73 -1.22
CA ARG A 657 15.82 -7.12 -1.00
C ARG A 657 16.33 -7.77 -2.27
N GLY A 658 15.53 -7.79 -3.34
CA GLY A 658 15.92 -8.40 -4.61
C GLY A 658 17.22 -7.83 -5.17
N LEU A 659 17.30 -6.51 -5.30
CA LEU A 659 18.52 -5.82 -5.72
C LEU A 659 19.10 -4.97 -4.59
N ALA A 660 19.34 -5.61 -3.44
CA ALA A 660 19.88 -5.00 -2.23
C ALA A 660 21.21 -4.26 -2.46
N ARG A 661 21.27 -3.02 -2.00
CA ARG A 661 22.45 -2.14 -2.03
C ARG A 661 22.36 -1.16 -0.85
N ASP A 662 23.49 -0.76 -0.26
CA ASP A 662 23.49 0.08 0.96
C ASP A 662 22.69 1.39 0.77
N ASP A 663 22.73 1.98 -0.43
CA ASP A 663 22.06 3.20 -0.86
C ASP A 663 20.64 2.97 -1.44
N ARG A 664 20.05 1.78 -1.27
CA ARG A 664 18.67 1.43 -1.67
C ARG A 664 17.78 1.06 -0.47
N ARG A 665 18.02 1.72 0.66
CA ARG A 665 17.37 1.48 1.96
C ARG A 665 16.34 2.56 2.30
N PHE A 666 15.28 2.63 1.49
CA PHE A 666 14.35 3.76 1.47
C PHE A 666 13.36 3.77 2.64
N GLU A 667 13.05 2.62 3.25
CA GLU A 667 12.20 2.58 4.45
C GLU A 667 12.99 3.11 5.66
N SER A 668 14.23 2.66 5.81
CA SER A 668 15.16 3.16 6.82
C SER A 668 15.43 4.67 6.68
N ALA A 669 15.47 5.18 5.44
CA ALA A 669 15.55 6.61 5.16
C ALA A 669 14.27 7.37 5.56
N PHE A 670 13.07 6.80 5.38
CA PHE A 670 11.83 7.40 5.87
C PHE A 670 11.85 7.62 7.40
N TYR A 671 12.41 6.70 8.18
CA TYR A 671 12.59 6.92 9.62
C TYR A 671 13.71 7.94 9.95
N GLU A 672 14.67 8.21 9.06
CA GLU A 672 15.54 9.39 9.17
C GLU A 672 14.75 10.69 8.88
N LEU A 673 13.88 10.71 7.87
CA LEU A 673 13.02 11.86 7.56
C LEU A 673 12.09 12.22 8.72
N LEU A 674 11.47 11.24 9.40
CA LEU A 674 10.65 11.48 10.58
C LEU A 674 11.42 12.23 11.68
N ARG A 675 12.61 11.73 12.04
CA ARG A 675 13.48 12.36 13.04
C ARG A 675 13.99 13.72 12.60
N HIS A 676 14.30 13.89 11.31
CA HIS A 676 14.62 15.19 10.74
C HIS A 676 13.47 16.17 10.95
N VAL A 677 12.24 15.80 10.57
CA VAL A 677 11.05 16.66 10.66
C VAL A 677 10.75 17.06 12.11
N GLU A 678 10.85 16.15 13.08
CA GLU A 678 10.69 16.47 14.51
C GLU A 678 11.81 17.36 15.08
N SER A 679 13.01 17.34 14.49
CA SER A 679 14.12 18.22 14.88
C SER A 679 14.08 19.62 14.23
N THR A 680 13.53 19.71 13.01
CA THR A 680 13.52 20.92 12.16
C THR A 680 12.27 21.77 12.35
N TYR A 681 11.09 21.14 12.52
CA TYR A 681 9.81 21.83 12.57
C TYR A 681 9.17 21.77 13.96
N ARG A 682 8.17 22.63 14.21
CA ARG A 682 7.42 22.64 15.49
C ARG A 682 6.36 21.54 15.51
N THR A 683 6.78 20.28 15.50
CA THR A 683 5.90 19.11 15.63
C THR A 683 5.34 18.98 17.04
N ARG A 684 4.17 18.34 17.19
CA ARG A 684 3.63 17.87 18.48
C ARG A 684 4.09 16.43 18.70
N GLY A 685 4.51 16.10 19.92
CA GLY A 685 4.84 14.73 20.32
C GLY A 685 3.69 14.07 21.08
N PRO A 686 3.85 12.80 21.51
CA PRO A 686 2.79 12.04 22.16
C PRO A 686 2.21 12.69 23.43
N GLU A 687 0.90 12.48 23.63
CA GLU A 687 0.12 13.01 24.75
C GLU A 687 -0.96 12.02 25.17
N LEU A 688 -1.29 11.97 26.46
CA LEU A 688 -2.49 11.27 26.96
C LEU A 688 -3.59 12.30 27.19
N ILE A 689 -4.68 12.20 26.45
CA ILE A 689 -5.87 13.05 26.62
C ILE A 689 -6.97 12.19 27.28
N PRO A 690 -7.46 12.56 28.49
CA PRO A 690 -8.55 11.85 29.14
C PRO A 690 -9.79 11.72 28.24
N LEU A 691 -10.48 10.58 28.31
CA LEU A 691 -11.62 10.29 27.43
C LEU A 691 -12.80 11.26 27.62
N ASP A 692 -12.87 11.98 28.75
CA ASP A 692 -13.87 13.03 29.01
C ASP A 692 -13.53 14.41 28.41
N GLN A 693 -12.38 14.52 27.74
CA GLN A 693 -11.85 15.76 27.13
C GLN A 693 -11.62 15.63 25.62
N ILE A 694 -11.99 14.50 25.02
CA ILE A 694 -12.06 14.31 23.58
C ILE A 694 -13.46 14.79 23.14
N GLU A 695 -13.51 15.89 22.38
CA GLU A 695 -14.73 16.23 21.62
C GLU A 695 -14.79 15.30 20.38
N ASP A 696 -15.93 14.63 20.18
CA ASP A 696 -16.20 13.71 19.06
C ASP A 696 -16.36 14.41 17.68
#